data_AF-A0AAV2R9A6-F1
#
_entry.id   AF-A0AAV2R9A6-F1
#
_cell.length_a   1.000
_cell.length_b   1.000
_cell.length_c   1.000
_cell.angle_alpha   90.00
_cell.angle_beta   90.00
_cell.angle_gamma   90.00
#
_symmetry.space_group_name_H-M   'P 1'
#
loop_
_entity.id
_entity.type
_entity.pdbx_description
1 polymer ?
#
loop_
_entity_poly.entity_id
_entity_poly.type
_entity_poly.pdbx_seq_one_letter_code
_entity_poly.pdbx_strand_id
1 'polypeptide(L)'
;MKVFVSIALGLLGLVVAAQAVSVPQMQQDVNAFLTKTTGPLRTSLLGDLAGDFSPTADASAYNDGGKAAQRLVQEVNDGRTLKQKNFFSLFTPKHREEALMLFEVFINCKNWDPCIRNNAAYFRSRMNEGVFTYAVYVGVIHHPVAKGVVLPPLYEITPHMFTNSEVINKAYTAKMTQTPGKFTMGYTGSQKNPEQRVAYFGEDIGMNVHHVSWHMDYPFWWQDKFGYSMDRKGELFFWVHHQLTARFDAERLSNEMNFVDELYWDRPIVEGFAPHTTYKYGGEFPARPDNTNFEDVEGVAKIRDLMIWEDRIRDAIAHGYVTASDGTTIDILNDKGIDILGDLIESSTYSVNPYYYGALHNTAHIVLGRQGDPKGKFKQPPGVMEHFETATRDPAFFRLHKYMNNIFKEFKDRLPSYSKEDFLWEGVELETIEIEGSLETFFEDFEFSIGNAVDDSQNVADVSLTAVVKRLNHKPFSFKMQVNNNKGAAAVASARIYMCPRRDANGVAFHPNSGRWGCIEMDKFYVELAPGANTVIRPAEKSTVTIPDIPSFDFMKEKTDAAVAAGADATGLEEFGRSCGIPNRLLLPKGKENGLEMVLMAFLEDGEADKADDFTIDVNSEFGGTHAHCGIRGQKVPDKRALGYPLDRSITDFRMTAAVPNFKTSLVNVYHKPSD
;
A
#
# COMPACT_ATOMS: atom_id res chain seq x y z
N MET A 1 38.55 -10.75 76.44
CA MET A 1 37.61 -9.61 76.46
C MET A 1 37.18 -9.34 75.02
N LYS A 2 35.87 -9.24 74.79
CA LYS A 2 35.17 -9.24 73.49
C LYS A 2 35.73 -8.23 72.47
N VAL A 3 35.71 -8.57 71.18
CA VAL A 3 35.17 -7.71 70.11
C VAL A 3 34.51 -8.59 69.03
N PHE A 4 33.24 -8.29 68.76
CA PHE A 4 32.41 -8.83 67.69
C PHE A 4 32.76 -8.15 66.35
N VAL A 5 32.77 -8.90 65.25
CA VAL A 5 32.58 -8.35 63.90
C VAL A 5 31.43 -9.11 63.25
N SER A 6 30.34 -8.40 62.98
CA SER A 6 29.15 -8.89 62.28
C SER A 6 29.41 -8.96 60.78
N ILE A 7 29.10 -10.09 60.16
CA ILE A 7 29.05 -10.26 58.71
C ILE A 7 27.60 -9.99 58.27
N ALA A 8 27.41 -8.96 57.46
CA ALA A 8 26.14 -8.70 56.77
C ALA A 8 26.19 -9.39 55.39
N LEU A 9 25.37 -10.44 55.21
CA LEU A 9 25.04 -10.97 53.88
C LEU A 9 23.98 -10.03 53.26
N GLY A 10 24.36 -9.30 52.22
CA GLY A 10 23.41 -8.57 51.37
C GLY A 10 22.70 -9.53 50.42
N LEU A 11 21.36 -9.46 50.40
CA LEU A 11 20.53 -10.08 49.37
C LEU A 11 20.87 -9.47 48.00
N LEU A 12 21.39 -10.27 47.08
CA LEU A 12 21.26 -9.97 45.64
C LEU A 12 19.84 -10.35 45.22
N GLY A 13 19.02 -9.34 44.94
CA GLY A 13 17.79 -9.52 44.18
C GLY A 13 18.15 -9.93 42.75
N LEU A 14 17.69 -11.11 42.34
CA LEU A 14 17.65 -11.51 40.93
C LEU A 14 16.73 -10.53 40.20
N VAL A 15 17.31 -9.62 39.41
CA VAL A 15 16.59 -9.00 38.30
C VAL A 15 16.38 -10.11 37.28
N VAL A 16 15.20 -10.72 37.29
CA VAL A 16 14.76 -11.59 36.21
C VAL A 16 14.58 -10.69 35.00
N ALA A 17 15.57 -10.68 34.09
CA ALA A 17 15.38 -10.14 32.77
C ALA A 17 14.22 -10.92 32.13
N ALA A 18 13.10 -10.25 31.84
CA ALA A 18 12.00 -10.86 31.10
C ALA A 18 12.58 -11.46 29.81
N GLN A 19 12.40 -12.76 29.62
CA GLN A 19 12.89 -13.47 28.45
C GLN A 19 12.22 -12.85 27.21
N ALA A 20 13.01 -12.42 26.23
CA ALA A 20 12.45 -11.84 25.01
C ALA A 20 11.58 -12.90 24.30
N VAL A 21 10.35 -12.52 23.96
CA VAL A 21 9.41 -13.38 23.21
C VAL A 21 9.96 -13.61 21.81
N SER A 22 10.01 -14.86 21.34
CA SER A 22 10.54 -15.19 20.01
C SER A 22 9.58 -14.72 18.90
N VAL A 23 10.11 -14.48 17.69
CA VAL A 23 9.29 -14.08 16.53
C VAL A 23 8.19 -15.09 16.23
N PRO A 24 8.43 -16.42 16.24
CA PRO A 24 7.35 -17.40 16.08
C PRO A 24 6.25 -17.30 17.13
N GLN A 25 6.58 -17.00 18.38
CA GLN A 25 5.55 -16.84 19.42
C GLN A 25 4.72 -15.57 19.18
N MET A 26 5.37 -14.45 18.81
CA MET A 26 4.66 -13.22 18.44
C MET A 26 3.76 -13.43 17.21
N GLN A 27 4.25 -14.15 16.21
CA GLN A 27 3.48 -14.54 15.03
C GLN A 27 2.26 -15.39 15.40
N GLN A 28 2.43 -16.35 16.32
CA GLN A 28 1.34 -17.21 16.79
C GLN A 28 0.24 -16.39 17.49
N ASP A 29 0.63 -15.42 18.32
CA ASP A 29 -0.31 -14.51 18.97
C ASP A 29 -1.10 -13.68 17.94
N VAL A 30 -0.42 -13.12 16.93
CA VAL A 30 -1.09 -12.36 15.85
C VAL A 30 -2.04 -13.24 15.06
N ASN A 31 -1.63 -14.46 14.71
CA ASN A 31 -2.50 -15.43 14.04
C ASN A 31 -3.75 -15.74 14.90
N ALA A 32 -3.59 -15.88 16.22
CA ALA A 32 -4.71 -16.10 17.12
C ALA A 32 -5.64 -14.88 17.21
N PHE A 33 -5.09 -13.66 17.26
CA PHE A 33 -5.88 -12.43 17.23
C PHE A 33 -6.65 -12.25 15.91
N LEU A 34 -6.13 -12.70 14.78
CA LEU A 34 -6.77 -12.49 13.48
C LEU A 34 -7.64 -13.68 13.02
N THR A 35 -7.66 -14.78 13.77
CA THR A 35 -8.55 -15.91 13.50
C THR A 35 -9.99 -15.60 13.92
N LYS A 36 -10.95 -15.64 12.99
CA LYS A 36 -12.39 -15.42 13.25
C LYS A 36 -12.66 -14.11 14.01
N THR A 37 -12.23 -12.99 13.43
CA THR A 37 -12.31 -11.65 14.03
C THR A 37 -13.74 -11.20 14.39
N THR A 38 -14.77 -11.74 13.71
CA THR A 38 -16.19 -11.42 13.95
C THR A 38 -16.80 -12.22 15.09
N GLY A 39 -16.07 -13.21 15.63
CA GLY A 39 -16.47 -14.05 16.74
C GLY A 39 -15.67 -13.79 18.02
N PRO A 40 -16.02 -14.44 19.15
CA PRO A 40 -15.26 -14.35 20.39
C PRO A 40 -13.78 -14.77 20.19
N LEU A 41 -12.88 -14.19 21.01
CA LEU A 41 -11.48 -14.60 21.02
C LEU A 41 -11.34 -16.06 21.44
N ARG A 42 -10.69 -16.86 20.59
CA ARG A 42 -10.33 -18.25 20.85
C ARG A 42 -9.09 -18.27 21.76
N THR A 43 -9.30 -18.04 23.06
CA THR A 43 -8.22 -17.97 24.06
C THR A 43 -7.37 -19.23 24.13
N SER A 44 -7.92 -20.39 23.73
CA SER A 44 -7.17 -21.65 23.58
C SER A 44 -6.00 -21.56 22.59
N LEU A 45 -6.01 -20.60 21.67
CA LEU A 45 -4.93 -20.36 20.71
C LEU A 45 -3.80 -19.47 21.27
N LEU A 46 -4.02 -18.84 22.43
CA LEU A 46 -3.07 -17.92 23.02
C LEU A 46 -2.29 -18.54 24.19
N GLY A 47 -2.55 -19.78 24.60
CA GLY A 47 -1.97 -20.33 25.83
C GLY A 47 -2.44 -19.55 27.08
N ASP A 48 -1.58 -19.42 28.08
CA ASP A 48 -1.92 -18.74 29.35
C ASP A 48 -1.99 -17.22 29.17
N LEU A 49 -3.19 -16.65 29.26
CA LEU A 49 -3.41 -15.20 29.39
C LEU A 49 -3.54 -14.85 30.88
N ALA A 50 -3.08 -13.64 31.25
CA ALA A 50 -3.28 -13.13 32.61
C ALA A 50 -4.79 -12.90 32.85
N GLY A 51 -5.42 -13.77 33.65
CA GLY A 51 -6.88 -13.79 33.86
C GLY A 51 -7.45 -12.54 34.53
N ASP A 52 -6.61 -11.76 35.21
CA ASP A 52 -6.92 -10.50 35.89
C ASP A 52 -6.26 -9.28 35.21
N PHE A 53 -5.82 -9.42 33.96
CA PHE A 53 -5.17 -8.31 33.25
C PHE A 53 -6.05 -7.07 33.17
N SER A 54 -5.48 -5.95 33.58
CA SER A 54 -6.05 -4.62 33.40
C SER A 54 -5.03 -3.71 32.71
N PRO A 55 -5.37 -3.09 31.56
CA PRO A 55 -4.48 -2.15 30.88
C PRO A 55 -3.95 -1.02 31.78
N THR A 56 -4.69 -0.67 32.84
CA THR A 56 -4.38 0.47 33.72
C THR A 56 -3.74 0.07 35.04
N ALA A 57 -3.48 -1.23 35.29
CA ALA A 57 -2.92 -1.70 36.55
C ALA A 57 -1.42 -1.43 36.68
N ASP A 58 -0.67 -1.50 35.57
CA ASP A 58 0.77 -1.24 35.54
C ASP A 58 1.13 -0.17 34.49
N ALA A 59 1.24 1.07 34.95
CA ALA A 59 1.67 2.19 34.11
C ALA A 59 3.12 2.05 33.62
N SER A 60 3.96 1.26 34.29
CA SER A 60 5.37 1.11 33.95
C SER A 60 5.59 0.28 32.68
N ALA A 61 4.59 -0.49 32.25
CA ALA A 61 4.59 -1.25 30.99
C ALA A 61 4.62 -0.36 29.74
N TYR A 62 4.29 0.94 29.88
CA TYR A 62 4.16 1.88 28.76
C TYR A 62 5.20 3.01 28.81
N ASN A 63 5.55 3.54 27.65
CA ASN A 63 6.47 4.68 27.48
C ASN A 63 5.81 6.02 27.88
N ASP A 64 4.49 6.14 27.75
CA ASP A 64 3.72 7.34 28.11
C ASP A 64 3.20 7.35 29.56
N GLY A 65 3.57 6.35 30.37
CA GLY A 65 3.05 6.16 31.71
C GLY A 65 1.61 5.65 31.77
N GLY A 66 1.13 4.97 30.72
CA GLY A 66 -0.18 4.32 30.67
C GLY A 66 -1.33 5.27 30.36
N LYS A 67 -1.06 6.49 29.87
CA LYS A 67 -2.08 7.50 29.58
C LYS A 67 -2.99 7.07 28.43
N ALA A 68 -2.43 6.53 27.35
CA ALA A 68 -3.19 6.00 26.23
C ALA A 68 -4.12 4.85 26.69
N ALA A 69 -3.60 3.93 27.51
CA ALA A 69 -4.38 2.83 28.07
C ALA A 69 -5.52 3.33 28.97
N GLN A 70 -5.25 4.28 29.86
CA GLN A 70 -6.28 4.90 30.72
C GLN A 70 -7.38 5.57 29.91
N ARG A 71 -7.01 6.37 28.89
CA ARG A 71 -7.96 7.04 27.99
C ARG A 71 -8.86 6.01 27.30
N LEU A 72 -8.27 5.00 26.67
CA LEU A 72 -9.05 4.01 25.91
C LEU A 72 -9.95 3.17 26.81
N VAL A 73 -9.46 2.72 27.97
CA VAL A 73 -10.30 1.98 28.94
C VAL A 73 -11.47 2.84 29.41
N GLN A 74 -11.28 4.14 29.62
CA GLN A 74 -12.36 5.05 29.96
C GLN A 74 -13.41 5.15 28.84
N GLU A 75 -13.00 5.39 27.59
CA GLU A 75 -13.95 5.47 26.45
C GLU A 75 -14.75 4.17 26.25
N VAL A 76 -14.10 3.01 26.44
CA VAL A 76 -14.75 1.69 26.38
C VAL A 76 -15.74 1.53 27.54
N ASN A 77 -15.36 1.84 28.78
CA ASN A 77 -16.22 1.70 29.95
C ASN A 77 -17.42 2.67 29.92
N ASP A 78 -17.23 3.87 29.37
CA ASP A 78 -18.29 4.86 29.18
C ASP A 78 -19.22 4.51 28.00
N GLY A 79 -18.93 3.45 27.23
CA GLY A 79 -19.72 3.03 26.08
C GLY A 79 -19.66 4.01 24.90
N ARG A 80 -18.56 4.76 24.78
CA ARG A 80 -18.39 5.83 23.77
C ARG A 80 -17.73 5.36 22.48
N THR A 81 -17.18 4.15 22.47
CA THR A 81 -16.58 3.49 21.29
C THR A 81 -17.63 2.85 20.37
N LEU A 82 -17.27 2.66 19.10
CA LEU A 82 -18.03 1.96 18.08
C LEU A 82 -18.36 0.54 18.56
N LYS A 83 -19.64 0.19 18.40
CA LYS A 83 -20.14 -1.13 18.76
C LYS A 83 -19.54 -2.19 17.85
N GLN A 84 -19.28 -3.37 18.41
CA GLN A 84 -19.06 -4.58 17.63
C GLN A 84 -20.21 -4.86 16.67
N LYS A 85 -19.92 -5.60 15.60
CA LYS A 85 -20.89 -5.94 14.55
C LYS A 85 -21.42 -4.71 13.82
N ASN A 86 -20.52 -3.82 13.46
CA ASN A 86 -20.79 -2.62 12.68
C ASN A 86 -19.65 -2.38 11.68
N PHE A 87 -19.93 -1.71 10.57
CA PHE A 87 -18.89 -1.35 9.61
C PHE A 87 -17.90 -0.37 10.26
N PHE A 88 -16.63 -0.54 9.92
CA PHE A 88 -15.55 0.39 10.21
C PHE A 88 -15.12 1.04 8.89
N SER A 89 -14.80 2.33 8.92
CA SER A 89 -14.18 3.03 7.80
C SER A 89 -13.15 3.99 8.37
N LEU A 90 -11.92 3.89 7.89
CA LEU A 90 -10.83 4.77 8.32
C LEU A 90 -11.09 6.25 7.96
N PHE A 91 -11.94 6.51 6.96
CA PHE A 91 -12.28 7.86 6.56
C PHE A 91 -13.27 8.54 7.51
N THR A 92 -14.06 7.75 8.26
CA THR A 92 -14.97 8.29 9.29
C THR A 92 -14.17 8.79 10.50
N PRO A 93 -14.18 10.09 10.83
CA PRO A 93 -13.27 10.65 11.85
C PRO A 93 -13.36 9.98 13.22
N LYS A 94 -14.58 9.69 13.68
CA LYS A 94 -14.80 9.02 14.97
C LYS A 94 -14.27 7.58 14.97
N HIS A 95 -14.54 6.82 13.90
CA HIS A 95 -14.03 5.45 13.78
C HIS A 95 -12.50 5.43 13.78
N ARG A 96 -11.89 6.34 13.01
CA ARG A 96 -10.43 6.52 12.97
C ARG A 96 -9.88 6.85 14.35
N GLU A 97 -10.43 7.84 15.05
CA GLU A 97 -9.99 8.22 16.39
C GLU A 97 -9.93 7.02 17.33
N GLU A 98 -10.96 6.16 17.32
CA GLU A 98 -10.99 4.95 18.15
C GLU A 98 -9.91 3.92 17.78
N ALA A 99 -9.67 3.73 16.49
CA ALA A 99 -8.58 2.87 16.02
C ALA A 99 -7.21 3.43 16.42
N LEU A 100 -7.05 4.76 16.37
CA LEU A 100 -5.83 5.43 16.81
C LEU A 100 -5.64 5.38 18.32
N MET A 101 -6.70 5.39 19.13
CA MET A 101 -6.58 5.17 20.57
C MET A 101 -6.01 3.78 20.89
N LEU A 102 -6.45 2.74 20.16
CA LEU A 102 -5.90 1.39 20.35
C LEU A 102 -4.46 1.27 19.81
N PHE A 103 -4.17 1.86 18.66
CA PHE A 103 -2.79 1.97 18.16
C PHE A 103 -1.88 2.69 19.16
N GLU A 104 -2.33 3.80 19.76
CA GLU A 104 -1.59 4.55 20.77
C GLU A 104 -1.27 3.70 22.01
N VAL A 105 -2.16 2.78 22.41
CA VAL A 105 -1.84 1.79 23.45
C VAL A 105 -0.71 0.87 23.00
N PHE A 106 -0.80 0.32 21.79
CA PHE A 106 0.21 -0.60 21.28
C PHE A 106 1.58 0.06 21.11
N ILE A 107 1.67 1.21 20.43
CA ILE A 107 2.95 1.88 20.15
C ILE A 107 3.67 2.34 21.42
N ASN A 108 2.94 2.53 22.52
CA ASN A 108 3.52 2.87 23.81
C ASN A 108 3.95 1.66 24.64
N CYS A 109 3.62 0.43 24.27
CA CYS A 109 4.09 -0.76 24.99
C CYS A 109 5.61 -0.93 24.92
N LYS A 110 6.26 -1.30 26.03
CA LYS A 110 7.71 -1.55 26.06
C LYS A 110 8.13 -2.94 25.59
N ASN A 111 7.21 -3.89 25.63
CA ASN A 111 7.46 -5.30 25.32
C ASN A 111 6.24 -5.94 24.65
N TRP A 112 6.47 -7.08 24.00
CA TRP A 112 5.40 -7.86 23.40
C TRP A 112 4.50 -8.49 24.47
N ASP A 113 5.08 -9.30 25.36
CA ASP A 113 4.42 -9.89 26.52
C ASP A 113 5.07 -9.33 27.80
N PRO A 114 4.28 -8.88 28.80
CA PRO A 114 2.81 -8.94 28.84
C PRO A 114 2.08 -7.80 28.11
N CYS A 115 2.75 -6.75 27.62
CA CYS A 115 2.04 -5.51 27.27
C CYS A 115 1.17 -5.59 26.00
N ILE A 116 1.75 -5.76 24.81
CA ILE A 116 0.99 -5.79 23.53
C ILE A 116 0.02 -6.97 23.53
N ARG A 117 0.50 -8.16 23.86
CA ARG A 117 -0.27 -9.41 23.83
C ARG A 117 -1.53 -9.34 24.70
N ASN A 118 -1.41 -8.90 25.96
CA ASN A 118 -2.58 -8.82 26.84
C ASN A 118 -3.50 -7.65 26.51
N ASN A 119 -2.98 -6.49 26.07
CA ASN A 119 -3.83 -5.41 25.57
C ASN A 119 -4.63 -5.84 24.34
N ALA A 120 -4.00 -6.53 23.38
CA ALA A 120 -4.67 -7.05 22.20
C ALA A 120 -5.78 -8.04 22.60
N ALA A 121 -5.50 -8.99 23.49
CA ALA A 121 -6.52 -9.91 24.00
C ALA A 121 -7.68 -9.17 24.72
N TYR A 122 -7.37 -8.16 25.54
CA TYR A 122 -8.33 -7.36 26.28
C TYR A 122 -9.27 -6.58 25.36
N PHE A 123 -8.73 -5.83 24.40
CA PHE A 123 -9.50 -4.96 23.53
C PHE A 123 -10.22 -5.72 22.40
N ARG A 124 -9.71 -6.86 21.95
CA ARG A 124 -10.39 -7.70 20.93
C ARG A 124 -11.81 -8.09 21.32
N SER A 125 -12.05 -8.32 22.61
CA SER A 125 -13.38 -8.70 23.12
C SER A 125 -14.28 -7.50 23.44
N ARG A 126 -13.77 -6.26 23.32
CA ARG A 126 -14.45 -5.03 23.78
C ARG A 126 -14.63 -3.97 22.70
N MET A 127 -13.85 -4.02 21.64
CA MET A 127 -13.89 -3.07 20.54
C MET A 127 -14.45 -3.70 19.27
N ASN A 128 -14.90 -2.84 18.34
CA ASN A 128 -15.31 -3.23 17.00
C ASN A 128 -14.18 -3.98 16.27
N GLU A 129 -14.55 -5.02 15.54
CA GLU A 129 -13.65 -5.93 14.85
C GLU A 129 -12.81 -5.23 13.75
N GLY A 130 -13.37 -4.27 13.02
CA GLY A 130 -12.63 -3.50 12.03
C GLY A 130 -11.66 -2.51 12.68
N VAL A 131 -12.08 -1.85 13.75
CA VAL A 131 -11.22 -0.98 14.58
C VAL A 131 -10.02 -1.77 15.13
N PHE A 132 -10.29 -2.95 15.69
CA PHE A 132 -9.27 -3.85 16.23
C PHE A 132 -8.32 -4.35 15.16
N THR A 133 -8.84 -4.89 14.04
CA THR A 133 -8.00 -5.39 12.94
C THR A 133 -7.10 -4.29 12.40
N TYR A 134 -7.63 -3.09 12.13
CA TYR A 134 -6.81 -1.98 11.68
C TYR A 134 -5.67 -1.67 12.66
N ALA A 135 -5.98 -1.49 13.95
CA ALA A 135 -5.01 -1.15 14.97
C ALA A 135 -3.93 -2.22 15.17
N VAL A 136 -4.27 -3.52 15.06
CA VAL A 136 -3.28 -4.61 15.12
C VAL A 136 -2.34 -4.56 13.91
N TYR A 137 -2.87 -4.34 12.70
CA TYR A 137 -2.04 -4.27 11.49
C TYR A 137 -1.04 -3.11 11.59
N VAL A 138 -1.50 -1.89 11.85
CA VAL A 138 -0.59 -0.73 11.95
C VAL A 138 0.30 -0.80 13.20
N GLY A 139 -0.17 -1.40 14.29
CA GLY A 139 0.63 -1.68 15.47
C GLY A 139 1.81 -2.61 15.16
N VAL A 140 1.57 -3.72 14.46
CA VAL A 140 2.64 -4.65 14.04
C VAL A 140 3.59 -4.01 13.03
N ILE A 141 3.08 -3.23 12.07
CA ILE A 141 3.89 -2.57 11.04
C ILE A 141 4.87 -1.57 11.65
N HIS A 142 4.42 -0.76 12.63
CA HIS A 142 5.19 0.37 13.14
C HIS A 142 5.93 0.10 14.45
N HIS A 143 5.58 -0.96 15.20
CA HIS A 143 6.19 -1.20 16.49
C HIS A 143 7.54 -1.94 16.37
N PRO A 144 8.65 -1.42 16.92
CA PRO A 144 9.98 -2.02 16.77
C PRO A 144 10.07 -3.46 17.31
N VAL A 145 9.40 -3.76 18.43
CA VAL A 145 9.37 -5.12 19.01
C VAL A 145 8.66 -6.17 18.12
N ALA A 146 7.82 -5.74 17.18
CA ALA A 146 7.09 -6.64 16.28
C ALA A 146 7.86 -6.94 14.98
N LYS A 147 9.12 -6.47 14.87
CA LYS A 147 9.96 -6.73 13.70
C LYS A 147 10.10 -8.24 13.44
N GLY A 148 9.84 -8.64 12.20
CA GLY A 148 9.87 -10.04 11.77
C GLY A 148 8.50 -10.73 11.80
N VAL A 149 7.49 -10.14 12.45
CA VAL A 149 6.11 -10.63 12.35
C VAL A 149 5.54 -10.27 10.98
N VAL A 150 4.89 -11.25 10.36
CA VAL A 150 4.29 -11.17 9.03
C VAL A 150 2.77 -11.14 9.16
N LEU A 151 2.15 -10.11 8.59
CA LEU A 151 0.69 -9.96 8.67
C LEU A 151 0.00 -10.87 7.65
N PRO A 152 -1.08 -11.58 8.04
CA PRO A 152 -1.83 -12.39 7.10
C PRO A 152 -2.55 -11.52 6.06
N PRO A 153 -2.89 -12.08 4.90
CA PRO A 153 -3.58 -11.32 3.86
C PRO A 153 -4.99 -10.91 4.32
N LEU A 154 -5.31 -9.62 4.17
CA LEU A 154 -6.63 -9.08 4.56
C LEU A 154 -7.80 -9.74 3.80
N TYR A 155 -7.57 -10.26 2.59
CA TYR A 155 -8.59 -11.02 1.85
C TYR A 155 -8.99 -12.34 2.52
N GLU A 156 -8.19 -12.87 3.45
CA GLU A 156 -8.56 -14.02 4.28
C GLU A 156 -8.98 -13.61 5.70
N ILE A 157 -8.60 -12.43 6.20
CA ILE A 157 -9.01 -11.93 7.53
C ILE A 157 -10.40 -11.27 7.49
N THR A 158 -10.67 -10.47 6.46
CA THR A 158 -11.96 -9.80 6.23
C THR A 158 -12.46 -10.06 4.80
N PRO A 159 -12.84 -11.30 4.45
CA PRO A 159 -13.09 -11.67 3.05
C PRO A 159 -14.21 -10.88 2.36
N HIS A 160 -15.16 -10.35 3.13
CA HIS A 160 -16.22 -9.44 2.66
C HIS A 160 -15.72 -8.22 1.89
N MET A 161 -14.53 -7.70 2.24
CA MET A 161 -13.94 -6.55 1.56
C MET A 161 -13.30 -6.92 0.20
N PHE A 162 -13.12 -8.22 -0.07
CA PHE A 162 -12.38 -8.70 -1.24
C PHE A 162 -13.20 -9.64 -2.14
N THR A 163 -14.38 -10.07 -1.68
CA THR A 163 -15.19 -11.11 -2.30
C THR A 163 -16.58 -10.59 -2.64
N ASN A 164 -17.07 -10.90 -3.85
CA ASN A 164 -18.41 -10.48 -4.25
C ASN A 164 -19.52 -11.16 -3.41
N SER A 165 -20.68 -10.51 -3.32
CA SER A 165 -21.80 -10.94 -2.49
C SER A 165 -22.35 -12.30 -2.91
N GLU A 166 -22.26 -12.66 -4.20
CA GLU A 166 -22.68 -13.97 -4.69
C GLU A 166 -21.87 -15.10 -4.04
N VAL A 167 -20.54 -14.98 -4.05
CA VAL A 167 -19.65 -15.98 -3.45
C VAL A 167 -19.80 -16.02 -1.93
N ILE A 168 -19.95 -14.86 -1.28
CA ILE A 168 -20.25 -14.79 0.17
C ILE A 168 -21.57 -15.52 0.51
N ASN A 169 -22.63 -15.32 -0.27
CA ASN A 169 -23.91 -16.01 -0.06
C ASN A 169 -23.82 -17.53 -0.28
N LYS A 170 -23.01 -17.97 -1.25
CA LYS A 170 -22.70 -19.40 -1.45
C LYS A 170 -21.93 -19.96 -0.24
N ALA A 171 -20.98 -19.22 0.30
CA ALA A 171 -20.24 -19.60 1.51
C ALA A 171 -21.15 -19.70 2.74
N TYR A 172 -22.10 -18.76 2.90
CA TYR A 172 -23.12 -18.83 3.95
C TYR A 172 -23.99 -20.07 3.81
N THR A 173 -24.46 -20.36 2.60
CA THR A 173 -25.24 -21.58 2.32
C THR A 173 -24.44 -22.83 2.70
N ALA A 174 -23.19 -22.92 2.25
CA ALA A 174 -22.29 -24.02 2.56
C ALA A 174 -22.04 -24.21 4.06
N LYS A 175 -21.86 -23.13 4.83
CA LYS A 175 -21.76 -23.22 6.29
C LYS A 175 -23.08 -23.66 6.92
N MET A 176 -24.23 -23.18 6.44
CA MET A 176 -25.57 -23.57 6.93
C MET A 176 -25.92 -25.02 6.63
N THR A 177 -25.43 -25.59 5.52
CA THR A 177 -25.61 -27.00 5.16
C THR A 177 -24.44 -27.89 5.59
N GLN A 178 -23.47 -27.32 6.32
CA GLN A 178 -22.23 -27.99 6.77
C GLN A 178 -21.53 -28.75 5.62
N THR A 179 -21.49 -28.16 4.44
CA THR A 179 -20.89 -28.74 3.24
C THR A 179 -19.68 -27.89 2.83
N PRO A 180 -18.47 -28.46 2.72
CA PRO A 180 -17.32 -27.75 2.16
C PRO A 180 -17.61 -27.24 0.75
N GLY A 181 -17.02 -26.10 0.39
CA GLY A 181 -17.33 -25.44 -0.88
C GLY A 181 -16.15 -24.70 -1.48
N LYS A 182 -16.04 -24.78 -2.80
CA LYS A 182 -15.08 -24.04 -3.61
C LYS A 182 -15.87 -23.27 -4.67
N PHE A 183 -15.75 -21.95 -4.67
CA PHE A 183 -16.63 -21.06 -5.44
C PHE A 183 -15.83 -20.17 -6.36
N THR A 184 -16.10 -20.24 -7.67
CA THR A 184 -15.52 -19.33 -8.64
C THR A 184 -16.13 -17.94 -8.51
N MET A 185 -15.28 -16.95 -8.33
CA MET A 185 -15.60 -15.53 -8.29
C MET A 185 -15.41 -14.92 -9.69
N GLY A 186 -16.49 -14.39 -10.26
CA GLY A 186 -16.44 -13.55 -11.45
C GLY A 186 -16.21 -12.07 -11.10
N TYR A 187 -15.58 -11.36 -12.03
CA TYR A 187 -15.45 -9.89 -11.96
C TYR A 187 -16.81 -9.20 -12.13
N THR A 188 -16.96 -8.02 -11.54
CA THR A 188 -18.24 -7.30 -11.54
C THR A 188 -18.63 -6.78 -12.93
N GLY A 189 -19.88 -6.32 -13.05
CA GLY A 189 -20.41 -5.76 -14.30
C GLY A 189 -20.82 -6.80 -15.33
N SER A 190 -21.16 -6.33 -16.54
CA SER A 190 -21.52 -7.16 -17.68
C SER A 190 -20.62 -6.86 -18.86
N GLN A 191 -20.54 -7.76 -19.84
CA GLN A 191 -19.71 -7.56 -21.03
C GLN A 191 -20.15 -6.35 -21.88
N LYS A 192 -21.36 -5.82 -21.63
CA LYS A 192 -21.85 -4.58 -22.26
C LYS A 192 -21.23 -3.32 -21.65
N ASN A 193 -20.72 -3.39 -20.42
CA ASN A 193 -19.99 -2.30 -19.79
C ASN A 193 -18.51 -2.39 -20.22
N PRO A 194 -17.96 -1.42 -20.98
CA PRO A 194 -16.55 -1.42 -21.36
C PRO A 194 -15.58 -1.48 -20.17
N GLU A 195 -15.93 -0.87 -19.03
CA GLU A 195 -15.08 -0.88 -17.84
C GLU A 195 -14.88 -2.27 -17.24
N GLN A 196 -15.79 -3.23 -17.51
CA GLN A 196 -15.58 -4.62 -17.10
C GLN A 196 -14.30 -5.21 -17.71
N ARG A 197 -13.89 -4.77 -18.90
CA ARG A 197 -12.71 -5.31 -19.61
C ARG A 197 -11.43 -5.18 -18.80
N VAL A 198 -11.36 -4.20 -17.90
CA VAL A 198 -10.21 -3.92 -17.02
C VAL A 198 -10.51 -4.15 -15.54
N ALA A 199 -11.66 -4.77 -15.21
CA ALA A 199 -12.03 -5.10 -13.83
C ALA A 199 -10.99 -6.01 -13.15
N TYR A 200 -10.30 -6.86 -13.92
CA TYR A 200 -9.23 -7.71 -13.41
C TYR A 200 -8.07 -6.96 -12.75
N PHE A 201 -7.91 -5.66 -13.02
CA PHE A 201 -6.86 -4.85 -12.40
C PHE A 201 -7.34 -4.26 -11.07
N GLY A 202 -8.46 -3.53 -11.11
CA GLY A 202 -9.02 -2.84 -9.93
C GLY A 202 -9.60 -3.78 -8.87
N GLU A 203 -10.09 -4.95 -9.29
CA GLU A 203 -10.64 -5.98 -8.40
C GLU A 203 -9.64 -7.08 -8.03
N ASP A 204 -8.39 -7.03 -8.51
CA ASP A 204 -7.36 -7.98 -8.09
C ASP A 204 -7.12 -7.87 -6.58
N ILE A 205 -7.22 -8.99 -5.88
CA ILE A 205 -7.09 -9.02 -4.42
C ILE A 205 -5.70 -8.56 -3.96
N GLY A 206 -4.65 -8.83 -4.72
CA GLY A 206 -3.29 -8.38 -4.43
C GLY A 206 -3.11 -6.89 -4.68
N MET A 207 -3.71 -6.34 -5.74
CA MET A 207 -3.71 -4.89 -5.99
C MET A 207 -4.41 -4.12 -4.87
N ASN A 208 -5.56 -4.62 -4.40
CA ASN A 208 -6.26 -4.03 -3.26
C ASN A 208 -5.43 -4.16 -1.96
N VAL A 209 -4.73 -5.28 -1.75
CA VAL A 209 -3.81 -5.43 -0.61
C VAL A 209 -2.61 -4.49 -0.70
N HIS A 210 -2.03 -4.29 -1.89
CA HIS A 210 -0.96 -3.30 -2.10
C HIS A 210 -1.41 -1.91 -1.65
N HIS A 211 -2.59 -1.49 -2.10
CA HIS A 211 -3.13 -0.15 -1.82
C HIS A 211 -3.37 0.07 -0.32
N VAL A 212 -4.08 -0.84 0.35
CA VAL A 212 -4.28 -0.72 1.82
C VAL A 212 -2.96 -0.83 2.59
N SER A 213 -2.03 -1.69 2.15
CA SER A 213 -0.72 -1.83 2.81
C SER A 213 0.14 -0.59 2.64
N TRP A 214 0.07 0.11 1.51
CA TRP A 214 0.76 1.39 1.33
C TRP A 214 0.25 2.43 2.33
N HIS A 215 -1.08 2.54 2.49
CA HIS A 215 -1.68 3.44 3.47
C HIS A 215 -1.51 3.00 4.94
N MET A 216 -1.17 1.74 5.19
CA MET A 216 -0.75 1.26 6.52
C MET A 216 0.75 1.50 6.77
N ASP A 217 1.59 1.48 5.73
CA ASP A 217 3.01 1.83 5.82
C ASP A 217 3.20 3.36 5.96
N TYR A 218 2.35 4.15 5.30
CA TYR A 218 2.38 5.63 5.25
C TYR A 218 1.02 6.27 5.57
N PRO A 219 0.46 6.07 6.77
CA PRO A 219 -0.85 6.61 7.11
C PRO A 219 -0.88 8.15 7.15
N PHE A 220 -1.92 8.73 6.54
CA PHE A 220 -2.17 10.18 6.56
C PHE A 220 -2.30 10.78 7.98
N TRP A 221 -2.62 9.96 8.99
CA TRP A 221 -2.77 10.38 10.38
C TRP A 221 -1.48 10.27 11.22
N TRP A 222 -0.38 9.77 10.65
CA TRP A 222 0.89 9.58 11.36
C TRP A 222 1.41 10.89 11.93
N GLN A 223 2.05 10.84 13.10
CA GLN A 223 2.76 11.94 13.73
C GLN A 223 4.12 11.44 14.22
N ASP A 224 5.18 12.23 14.04
CA ASP A 224 6.56 11.85 14.40
C ASP A 224 6.73 11.43 15.86
N LYS A 225 5.84 11.90 16.75
CA LYS A 225 5.79 11.49 18.16
C LYS A 225 5.63 9.98 18.36
N PHE A 226 5.18 9.25 17.34
CA PHE A 226 5.02 7.79 17.36
C PHE A 226 6.31 7.01 17.12
N GLY A 227 7.44 7.69 16.88
CA GLY A 227 8.76 7.10 17.01
C GLY A 227 9.74 7.49 15.91
N TYR A 228 9.27 7.89 14.74
CA TYR A 228 10.11 8.32 13.62
C TYR A 228 9.34 9.20 12.63
N SER A 229 10.08 9.97 11.83
CA SER A 229 9.53 10.75 10.72
C SER A 229 9.49 9.90 9.44
N MET A 230 8.40 10.03 8.69
CA MET A 230 8.21 9.31 7.42
C MET A 230 8.86 10.10 6.29
N ASP A 231 10.08 9.70 5.92
CA ASP A 231 10.86 10.34 4.86
C ASP A 231 10.10 10.34 3.53
N ARG A 232 9.99 11.53 2.91
CA ARG A 232 9.38 11.76 1.59
C ARG A 232 7.97 11.18 1.44
N LYS A 233 7.17 11.13 2.52
CA LYS A 233 5.84 10.53 2.53
C LYS A 233 4.90 11.16 1.50
N GLY A 234 4.87 12.48 1.39
CA GLY A 234 4.02 13.19 0.42
C GLY A 234 4.46 12.94 -1.02
N GLU A 235 5.76 12.81 -1.27
CA GLU A 235 6.25 12.45 -2.61
C GLU A 235 5.94 10.99 -2.96
N LEU A 236 6.08 10.07 -2.00
CA LEU A 236 5.67 8.67 -2.15
C LEU A 236 4.16 8.56 -2.40
N PHE A 237 3.34 9.40 -1.74
CA PHE A 237 1.90 9.50 -1.99
C PHE A 237 1.62 9.85 -3.45
N PHE A 238 2.26 10.91 -3.97
CA PHE A 238 2.16 11.24 -5.40
C PHE A 238 2.57 10.04 -6.26
N TRP A 239 3.72 9.43 -5.98
CA TRP A 239 4.32 8.45 -6.87
C TRP A 239 3.54 7.16 -6.96
N VAL A 240 3.08 6.60 -5.84
CA VAL A 240 2.30 5.35 -5.86
C VAL A 240 0.99 5.53 -6.63
N HIS A 241 0.30 6.66 -6.45
CA HIS A 241 -0.97 6.93 -7.13
C HIS A 241 -0.78 7.30 -8.61
N HIS A 242 0.32 7.99 -8.94
CA HIS A 242 0.75 8.19 -10.33
C HIS A 242 0.97 6.84 -11.02
N GLN A 243 1.74 5.93 -10.41
CA GLN A 243 2.04 4.62 -10.95
C GLN A 243 0.81 3.72 -11.06
N LEU A 244 -0.11 3.75 -10.10
CA LEU A 244 -1.40 3.05 -10.20
C LEU A 244 -2.24 3.55 -11.38
N THR A 245 -2.26 4.88 -11.60
CA THR A 245 -2.98 5.49 -12.72
C THR A 245 -2.35 5.13 -14.07
N ALA A 246 -1.01 5.20 -14.18
CA ALA A 246 -0.29 4.83 -15.40
C ALA A 246 -0.44 3.34 -15.74
N ARG A 247 -0.42 2.47 -14.72
CA ARG A 247 -0.69 1.03 -14.89
C ARG A 247 -2.10 0.77 -15.37
N PHE A 248 -3.11 1.39 -14.74
CA PHE A 248 -4.50 1.25 -15.19
C PHE A 248 -4.68 1.73 -16.64
N ASP A 249 -4.08 2.86 -17.00
CA ASP A 249 -4.09 3.37 -18.38
C ASP A 249 -3.43 2.41 -19.38
N ALA A 250 -2.38 1.69 -19.00
CA ALA A 250 -1.81 0.64 -19.84
C ALA A 250 -2.78 -0.55 -20.00
N GLU A 251 -3.48 -0.98 -18.94
CA GLU A 251 -4.54 -2.01 -19.06
C GLU A 251 -5.67 -1.55 -19.98
N ARG A 252 -6.04 -0.26 -19.95
CA ARG A 252 -7.04 0.32 -20.86
C ARG A 252 -6.58 0.20 -22.31
N LEU A 253 -5.33 0.59 -22.62
CA LEU A 253 -4.78 0.46 -23.98
C LEU A 253 -4.73 -1.00 -24.45
N SER A 254 -4.40 -1.93 -23.55
CA SER A 254 -4.42 -3.38 -23.81
C SER A 254 -5.79 -3.90 -24.19
N ASN A 255 -6.86 -3.25 -23.70
CA ASN A 255 -8.26 -3.60 -23.99
C ASN A 255 -8.95 -2.61 -24.94
N GLU A 256 -8.15 -1.88 -25.74
CA GLU A 256 -8.61 -0.96 -26.80
C GLU A 256 -9.46 0.21 -26.28
N MET A 257 -9.14 0.67 -25.07
CA MET A 257 -9.79 1.79 -24.41
C MET A 257 -8.84 2.98 -24.39
N ASN A 258 -9.39 4.18 -24.52
CA ASN A 258 -8.64 5.41 -24.27
C ASN A 258 -8.13 5.44 -22.83
N PHE A 259 -7.08 6.23 -22.57
CA PHE A 259 -6.74 6.62 -21.21
C PHE A 259 -7.96 7.16 -20.46
N VAL A 260 -7.95 6.95 -19.15
CA VAL A 260 -8.99 7.44 -18.27
C VAL A 260 -9.04 8.96 -18.32
N ASP A 261 -10.24 9.52 -18.42
CA ASP A 261 -10.43 10.96 -18.28
C ASP A 261 -10.27 11.37 -16.81
N GLU A 262 -9.95 12.63 -16.56
CA GLU A 262 -9.90 13.14 -15.20
C GLU A 262 -11.29 13.46 -14.65
N LEU A 263 -11.40 13.48 -13.33
CA LEU A 263 -12.61 13.92 -12.64
C LEU A 263 -12.72 15.45 -12.67
N TYR A 264 -13.96 15.95 -12.82
CA TYR A 264 -14.29 17.37 -12.71
C TYR A 264 -15.48 17.54 -11.78
N TRP A 265 -15.38 18.45 -10.79
CA TRP A 265 -16.42 18.68 -9.79
C TRP A 265 -17.72 19.26 -10.36
N ASP A 266 -17.64 19.95 -11.50
CA ASP A 266 -18.75 20.60 -12.20
C ASP A 266 -19.32 19.78 -13.37
N ARG A 267 -18.83 18.54 -13.57
CA ARG A 267 -19.30 17.63 -14.62
C ARG A 267 -19.88 16.34 -14.03
N PRO A 268 -20.72 15.62 -14.80
CA PRO A 268 -21.19 14.29 -14.40
C PRO A 268 -20.03 13.29 -14.28
N ILE A 269 -20.13 12.40 -13.30
CA ILE A 269 -19.33 11.18 -13.22
C ILE A 269 -19.88 10.22 -14.27
N VAL A 270 -19.23 10.16 -15.43
CA VAL A 270 -19.72 9.41 -16.59
C VAL A 270 -19.91 7.93 -16.26
N GLU A 271 -18.90 7.31 -15.66
CA GLU A 271 -18.90 5.88 -15.31
C GLU A 271 -19.40 5.67 -13.87
N GLY A 272 -20.58 5.07 -13.77
CA GLY A 272 -21.14 4.55 -12.53
C GLY A 272 -20.47 3.26 -12.09
N PHE A 273 -20.91 2.72 -10.97
CA PHE A 273 -20.39 1.48 -10.44
C PHE A 273 -21.41 0.77 -9.54
N ALA A 274 -21.59 -0.52 -9.76
CA ALA A 274 -22.36 -1.40 -8.90
C ALA A 274 -21.39 -2.43 -8.27
N PRO A 275 -21.02 -2.28 -6.98
CA PRO A 275 -19.96 -3.08 -6.39
C PRO A 275 -20.25 -4.58 -6.32
N HIS A 276 -21.53 -4.97 -6.19
CA HIS A 276 -21.93 -6.37 -5.95
C HIS A 276 -21.14 -7.02 -4.80
N THR A 277 -20.85 -6.25 -3.76
CA THR A 277 -20.12 -6.63 -2.55
C THR A 277 -20.91 -6.19 -1.33
N THR A 278 -20.68 -6.84 -0.19
CA THR A 278 -21.44 -6.63 1.03
C THR A 278 -20.52 -6.53 2.23
N TYR A 279 -20.81 -5.63 3.17
CA TYR A 279 -20.15 -5.66 4.47
C TYR A 279 -20.60 -6.90 5.24
N LYS A 280 -19.73 -7.45 6.09
CA LYS A 280 -20.15 -8.46 7.08
C LYS A 280 -21.29 -7.93 7.95
N TYR A 281 -21.18 -6.67 8.38
CA TYR A 281 -22.20 -5.94 9.11
C TYR A 281 -22.29 -4.51 8.55
N GLY A 282 -23.43 -4.14 7.95
CA GLY A 282 -23.62 -2.84 7.31
C GLY A 282 -24.53 -2.89 6.09
N GLY A 283 -24.67 -4.07 5.47
CA GLY A 283 -25.45 -4.27 4.26
C GLY A 283 -24.60 -4.20 3.00
N GLU A 284 -25.25 -4.12 1.84
CA GLU A 284 -24.57 -4.02 0.54
C GLU A 284 -23.85 -2.67 0.40
N PHE A 285 -22.70 -2.66 -0.27
CA PHE A 285 -22.08 -1.41 -0.67
C PHE A 285 -23.01 -0.64 -1.63
N PRO A 286 -23.12 0.70 -1.48
CA PRO A 286 -23.98 1.51 -2.34
C PRO A 286 -23.47 1.51 -3.79
N ALA A 287 -24.40 1.44 -4.73
CA ALA A 287 -24.13 1.64 -6.15
C ALA A 287 -24.24 3.13 -6.52
N ARG A 288 -23.46 3.55 -7.52
CA ARG A 288 -23.54 4.88 -8.14
C ARG A 288 -24.01 4.73 -9.59
N PRO A 289 -25.10 5.38 -10.01
CA PRO A 289 -25.53 5.36 -11.41
C PRO A 289 -24.55 6.08 -12.35
N ASP A 290 -24.55 5.69 -13.62
CA ASP A 290 -23.83 6.41 -14.68
C ASP A 290 -24.32 7.86 -14.80
N ASN A 291 -23.44 8.75 -15.27
CA ASN A 291 -23.72 10.17 -15.53
C ASN A 291 -24.34 10.92 -14.33
N THR A 292 -23.91 10.56 -13.11
CA THR A 292 -24.38 11.21 -11.88
C THR A 292 -23.62 12.52 -11.67
N ASN A 293 -24.33 13.62 -11.49
CA ASN A 293 -23.72 14.88 -11.07
C ASN A 293 -23.32 14.82 -9.60
N PHE A 294 -22.22 15.49 -9.24
CA PHE A 294 -21.84 15.62 -7.85
C PHE A 294 -22.89 16.38 -7.05
N GLU A 295 -23.30 15.78 -5.92
CA GLU A 295 -24.12 16.42 -4.90
C GLU A 295 -23.32 16.66 -3.62
N ASP A 296 -23.62 17.76 -2.94
CA ASP A 296 -23.09 18.04 -1.60
C ASP A 296 -23.37 16.86 -0.67
N VAL A 297 -22.38 16.45 0.12
CA VAL A 297 -22.52 15.32 1.06
C VAL A 297 -22.71 15.85 2.47
N GLU A 298 -23.87 15.55 3.06
CA GLU A 298 -24.25 16.08 4.36
C GLU A 298 -23.30 15.59 5.48
N GLY A 299 -22.82 16.53 6.29
CA GLY A 299 -21.84 16.25 7.35
C GLY A 299 -20.41 15.98 6.86
N VAL A 300 -20.14 16.07 5.55
CA VAL A 300 -18.82 15.85 4.95
C VAL A 300 -18.29 17.14 4.33
N ALA A 301 -18.83 17.54 3.18
CA ALA A 301 -18.38 18.72 2.44
C ALA A 301 -19.41 19.14 1.37
N LYS A 302 -19.41 20.42 1.02
CA LYS A 302 -20.05 20.88 -0.21
C LYS A 302 -19.09 20.72 -1.37
N ILE A 303 -19.60 20.50 -2.57
CA ILE A 303 -18.76 20.38 -3.78
C ILE A 303 -17.92 21.65 -3.99
N ARG A 304 -18.50 22.80 -3.67
CA ARG A 304 -17.80 24.09 -3.67
C ARG A 304 -16.57 24.11 -2.76
N ASP A 305 -16.58 23.40 -1.64
CA ASP A 305 -15.44 23.39 -0.70
C ASP A 305 -14.24 22.69 -1.35
N LEU A 306 -14.47 21.58 -2.07
CA LEU A 306 -13.42 20.86 -2.81
C LEU A 306 -12.85 21.70 -3.95
N MET A 307 -13.70 22.43 -4.69
CA MET A 307 -13.26 23.36 -5.72
C MET A 307 -12.39 24.50 -5.15
N ILE A 308 -12.76 25.04 -3.99
CA ILE A 308 -11.96 26.09 -3.32
C ILE A 308 -10.60 25.54 -2.86
N TRP A 309 -10.55 24.33 -2.33
CA TRP A 309 -9.28 23.70 -1.94
C TRP A 309 -8.39 23.43 -3.16
N GLU A 310 -8.97 22.93 -4.25
CA GLU A 310 -8.28 22.80 -5.54
C GLU A 310 -7.67 24.14 -5.99
N ASP A 311 -8.49 25.19 -6.05
CA ASP A 311 -8.04 26.53 -6.47
C ASP A 311 -6.88 27.02 -5.60
N ARG A 312 -6.97 26.85 -4.27
CA ARG A 312 -5.89 27.25 -3.35
C ARG A 312 -4.59 26.48 -3.58
N ILE A 313 -4.67 25.18 -3.87
CA ILE A 313 -3.52 24.34 -4.15
C ILE A 313 -2.89 24.72 -5.49
N ARG A 314 -3.71 24.90 -6.53
CA ARG A 314 -3.25 25.36 -7.85
C ARG A 314 -2.68 26.77 -7.80
N ASP A 315 -3.23 27.67 -6.99
CA ASP A 315 -2.68 29.00 -6.73
C ASP A 315 -1.32 28.91 -6.01
N ALA A 316 -1.16 28.02 -5.03
CA ALA A 316 0.14 27.81 -4.38
C ALA A 316 1.19 27.30 -5.37
N ILE A 317 0.81 26.34 -6.22
CA ILE A 317 1.63 25.90 -7.35
C ILE A 317 1.95 27.11 -8.23
N ALA A 318 0.95 27.88 -8.68
CA ALA A 318 1.04 29.10 -9.51
C ALA A 318 2.07 30.11 -8.96
N HIS A 319 2.00 30.40 -7.67
CA HIS A 319 2.93 31.29 -6.98
C HIS A 319 4.35 30.72 -6.81
N GLY A 320 4.49 29.39 -6.75
CA GLY A 320 5.76 28.73 -6.45
C GLY A 320 6.07 28.63 -4.94
N TYR A 321 5.09 28.92 -4.08
CA TYR A 321 5.20 28.75 -2.63
C TYR A 321 3.85 28.37 -2.02
N VAL A 322 3.90 27.68 -0.87
CA VAL A 322 2.72 27.42 -0.03
C VAL A 322 2.71 28.39 1.16
N THR A 323 1.54 28.66 1.73
CA THR A 323 1.38 29.54 2.89
C THR A 323 1.15 28.70 4.15
N ALA A 324 2.10 28.75 5.08
CA ALA A 324 2.00 28.07 6.38
C ALA A 324 0.91 28.71 7.25
N SER A 325 0.58 28.02 8.35
CA SER A 325 -0.49 28.46 9.28
C SER A 325 -0.24 29.83 9.94
N ASP A 326 1.02 30.26 10.04
CA ASP A 326 1.41 31.58 10.58
C ASP A 326 1.49 32.69 9.51
N GLY A 327 1.17 32.36 8.24
CA GLY A 327 1.22 33.27 7.11
C GLY A 327 2.59 33.35 6.41
N THR A 328 3.60 32.61 6.87
CA THR A 328 4.89 32.54 6.19
C THR A 328 4.80 31.74 4.89
N THR A 329 5.64 32.10 3.91
CA THR A 329 5.70 31.43 2.61
C THR A 329 6.81 30.39 2.59
N ILE A 330 6.52 29.18 2.13
CA ILE A 330 7.49 28.10 1.96
C ILE A 330 7.67 27.85 0.46
N ASP A 331 8.88 28.08 -0.06
CA ASP A 331 9.22 27.82 -1.46
C ASP A 331 9.06 26.34 -1.81
N ILE A 332 8.36 26.09 -2.92
CA ILE A 332 8.14 24.74 -3.45
C ILE A 332 8.82 24.51 -4.79
N LEU A 333 9.40 25.51 -5.47
CA LEU A 333 10.04 25.32 -6.78
C LEU A 333 11.44 24.68 -6.66
N ASN A 334 11.51 23.56 -5.95
CA ASN A 334 12.70 22.79 -5.62
C ASN A 334 12.32 21.31 -5.42
N ASP A 335 13.31 20.46 -5.13
CA ASP A 335 13.11 19.01 -5.04
C ASP A 335 12.21 18.58 -3.85
N LYS A 336 12.00 19.44 -2.85
CA LYS A 336 11.13 19.15 -1.69
C LYS A 336 9.69 19.59 -1.88
N GLY A 337 9.42 20.43 -2.89
CA GLY A 337 8.09 20.98 -3.11
C GLY A 337 7.01 19.92 -3.37
N ILE A 338 7.38 18.84 -4.06
CA ILE A 338 6.45 17.73 -4.34
C ILE A 338 6.02 17.01 -3.06
N ASP A 339 6.92 16.88 -2.08
CA ASP A 339 6.63 16.24 -0.80
C ASP A 339 5.63 17.08 0.00
N ILE A 340 5.89 18.40 0.08
CA ILE A 340 4.99 19.37 0.70
C ILE A 340 3.61 19.35 0.02
N LEU A 341 3.56 19.35 -1.32
CA LEU A 341 2.30 19.26 -2.05
C LEU A 341 1.55 17.96 -1.77
N GLY A 342 2.26 16.83 -1.66
CA GLY A 342 1.68 15.55 -1.26
C GLY A 342 1.01 15.63 0.11
N ASP A 343 1.68 16.24 1.08
CA ASP A 343 1.14 16.45 2.43
C ASP A 343 -0.07 17.38 2.46
N LEU A 344 -0.14 18.37 1.59
CA LEU A 344 -1.30 19.25 1.45
C LEU A 344 -2.49 18.57 0.76
N ILE A 345 -2.22 17.80 -0.30
CA ILE A 345 -3.24 17.21 -1.17
C ILE A 345 -3.91 16.00 -0.51
N GLU A 346 -3.13 15.13 0.16
CA GLU A 346 -3.64 13.90 0.78
C GLU A 346 -4.85 14.18 1.71
N SER A 347 -4.90 15.18 2.58
CA SER A 347 -3.83 15.82 3.33
C SER A 347 -3.36 14.91 4.47
N SER A 348 -2.10 15.00 4.86
CA SER A 348 -1.56 14.30 6.02
C SER A 348 -1.46 15.22 7.25
N THR A 349 -1.09 14.69 8.42
CA THR A 349 -0.80 15.56 9.58
C THR A 349 0.46 16.43 9.39
N TYR A 350 1.28 16.16 8.36
CA TYR A 350 2.42 17.00 7.98
C TYR A 350 2.01 18.21 7.14
N SER A 351 0.73 18.32 6.73
CA SER A 351 0.21 19.50 6.05
C SER A 351 0.56 20.76 6.85
N VAL A 352 1.22 21.72 6.21
CA VAL A 352 1.68 22.96 6.88
C VAL A 352 0.54 23.92 7.23
N ASN A 353 -0.64 23.72 6.61
CA ASN A 353 -1.83 24.54 6.82
C ASN A 353 -3.12 23.82 6.41
N PRO A 354 -3.55 22.77 7.15
CA PRO A 354 -4.72 21.96 6.81
C PRO A 354 -6.02 22.77 6.89
N TYR A 355 -6.07 23.86 7.66
CA TYR A 355 -7.23 24.74 7.71
C TYR A 355 -7.44 25.50 6.39
N TYR A 356 -6.34 25.92 5.74
CA TYR A 356 -6.40 26.64 4.47
C TYR A 356 -6.51 25.68 3.27
N TYR A 357 -5.69 24.64 3.21
CA TYR A 357 -5.64 23.73 2.04
C TYR A 357 -6.66 22.58 2.12
N GLY A 358 -7.26 22.33 3.29
CA GLY A 358 -8.23 21.25 3.47
C GLY A 358 -7.58 19.87 3.41
N ALA A 359 -8.40 18.89 3.02
CA ALA A 359 -8.03 17.49 2.84
C ALA A 359 -8.60 16.96 1.52
N LEU A 360 -8.14 17.53 0.40
CA LEU A 360 -8.78 17.40 -0.92
C LEU A 360 -8.96 15.93 -1.33
N HIS A 361 -7.89 15.14 -1.34
CA HIS A 361 -7.93 13.72 -1.70
C HIS A 361 -8.83 12.91 -0.75
N ASN A 362 -8.57 12.95 0.56
CA ASN A 362 -9.31 12.16 1.53
C ASN A 362 -10.81 12.52 1.57
N THR A 363 -11.15 13.79 1.36
CA THR A 363 -12.55 14.23 1.30
C THR A 363 -13.20 13.81 -0.03
N ALA A 364 -12.46 13.87 -1.14
CA ALA A 364 -12.94 13.42 -2.44
C ALA A 364 -13.31 11.93 -2.44
N HIS A 365 -12.55 11.08 -1.75
CA HIS A 365 -12.90 9.68 -1.51
C HIS A 365 -14.28 9.52 -0.85
N ILE A 366 -14.55 10.28 0.21
CA ILE A 366 -15.85 10.25 0.91
C ILE A 366 -16.95 10.79 0.02
N VAL A 367 -16.72 11.91 -0.66
CA VAL A 367 -17.71 12.53 -1.55
C VAL A 367 -18.13 11.56 -2.65
N LEU A 368 -17.18 10.91 -3.32
CA LEU A 368 -17.46 9.90 -4.35
C LEU A 368 -18.17 8.67 -3.78
N GLY A 369 -17.72 8.17 -2.63
CA GLY A 369 -18.29 7.01 -1.97
C GLY A 369 -19.74 7.21 -1.52
N ARG A 370 -20.13 8.46 -1.24
CA ARG A 370 -21.48 8.80 -0.77
C ARG A 370 -22.46 9.26 -1.85
N GLN A 371 -22.08 9.32 -3.13
CA GLN A 371 -23.01 9.75 -4.19
C GLN A 371 -24.25 8.83 -4.36
N GLY A 372 -24.23 7.60 -3.83
CA GLY A 372 -25.42 6.74 -3.78
C GLY A 372 -26.47 7.16 -2.73
N ASP A 373 -26.05 7.87 -1.67
CA ASP A 373 -26.92 8.41 -0.61
C ASP A 373 -26.29 9.68 0.03
N PRO A 374 -26.12 10.77 -0.73
CA PRO A 374 -25.31 11.93 -0.30
C PRO A 374 -25.93 12.69 0.88
N LYS A 375 -27.23 12.50 1.12
CA LYS A 375 -27.98 13.11 2.24
C LYS A 375 -28.25 12.13 3.39
N GLY A 376 -27.71 10.91 3.33
CA GLY A 376 -27.96 9.87 4.35
C GLY A 376 -29.44 9.52 4.53
N LYS A 377 -30.28 9.77 3.52
CA LYS A 377 -31.73 9.57 3.57
C LYS A 377 -32.08 8.09 3.63
N PHE A 378 -31.31 7.27 2.93
CA PHE A 378 -31.51 5.83 2.83
C PHE A 378 -30.72 5.04 3.89
N LYS A 379 -29.86 5.74 4.64
CA LYS A 379 -28.96 5.16 5.65
C LYS A 379 -28.09 4.05 5.05
N GLN A 380 -27.62 4.25 3.82
CA GLN A 380 -26.68 3.32 3.19
C GLN A 380 -25.33 3.36 3.92
N PRO A 381 -24.60 2.23 3.97
CA PRO A 381 -23.24 2.23 4.49
C PRO A 381 -22.29 3.00 3.56
N PRO A 382 -21.04 3.26 3.99
CA PRO A 382 -20.01 3.88 3.16
C PRO A 382 -19.80 3.17 1.81
N GLY A 383 -19.45 3.92 0.78
CA GLY A 383 -19.10 3.38 -0.54
C GLY A 383 -17.74 2.67 -0.56
N VAL A 384 -17.45 1.98 -1.68
CA VAL A 384 -16.15 1.30 -1.86
C VAL A 384 -14.97 2.27 -1.86
N MET A 385 -15.19 3.53 -2.21
CA MET A 385 -14.17 4.60 -2.16
C MET A 385 -13.76 4.97 -0.74
N GLU A 386 -14.50 4.55 0.29
CA GLU A 386 -14.24 4.89 1.70
C GLU A 386 -13.44 3.82 2.45
N HIS A 387 -12.78 2.91 1.72
CA HIS A 387 -11.84 1.91 2.25
C HIS A 387 -10.73 1.66 1.24
N PHE A 388 -9.49 1.54 1.71
CA PHE A 388 -8.37 1.28 0.83
C PHE A 388 -8.40 -0.14 0.26
N GLU A 389 -9.05 -1.07 0.95
CA GLU A 389 -9.30 -2.46 0.56
C GLU A 389 -10.23 -2.59 -0.66
N THR A 390 -11.01 -1.55 -0.98
CA THR A 390 -12.04 -1.61 -2.03
C THR A 390 -12.00 -0.46 -3.03
N ALA A 391 -11.29 0.63 -2.76
CA ALA A 391 -11.37 1.84 -3.56
C ALA A 391 -11.02 1.61 -5.04
N THR A 392 -9.96 0.83 -5.33
CA THR A 392 -9.50 0.57 -6.71
C THR A 392 -10.50 -0.22 -7.56
N ARG A 393 -11.54 -0.82 -6.95
CA ARG A 393 -12.61 -1.51 -7.67
C ARG A 393 -13.51 -0.54 -8.44
N ASP A 394 -13.68 0.67 -7.91
CA ASP A 394 -14.53 1.69 -8.52
C ASP A 394 -13.80 2.36 -9.69
N PRO A 395 -14.37 2.37 -10.91
CA PRO A 395 -13.86 3.17 -12.01
C PRO A 395 -13.52 4.61 -11.58
N ALA A 396 -14.35 5.27 -10.77
CA ALA A 396 -14.13 6.66 -10.31
C ALA A 396 -12.82 6.86 -9.52
N PHE A 397 -12.25 5.81 -8.92
CA PHE A 397 -10.94 5.86 -8.29
C PHE A 397 -9.89 6.40 -9.27
N PHE A 398 -9.80 5.80 -10.45
CA PHE A 398 -8.77 6.17 -11.43
C PHE A 398 -9.00 7.56 -12.03
N ARG A 399 -10.27 8.03 -12.09
CA ARG A 399 -10.61 9.38 -12.57
C ARG A 399 -10.20 10.42 -11.53
N LEU A 400 -10.50 10.15 -10.24
CA LEU A 400 -10.05 10.99 -9.12
C LEU A 400 -8.54 11.09 -9.08
N HIS A 401 -7.84 9.96 -9.19
CA HIS A 401 -6.39 9.93 -9.13
C HIS A 401 -5.74 10.52 -10.38
N LYS A 402 -6.36 10.45 -11.56
CA LYS A 402 -5.95 11.20 -12.74
C LYS A 402 -6.02 12.71 -12.50
N TYR A 403 -7.13 13.19 -11.93
CA TYR A 403 -7.32 14.59 -11.54
C TYR A 403 -6.26 15.05 -10.52
N MET A 404 -6.01 14.28 -9.46
CA MET A 404 -4.97 14.59 -8.47
C MET A 404 -3.57 14.58 -9.10
N ASN A 405 -3.28 13.58 -9.93
CA ASN A 405 -2.02 13.42 -10.64
C ASN A 405 -1.76 14.60 -11.61
N ASN A 406 -2.80 15.17 -12.21
CA ASN A 406 -2.67 16.36 -13.05
C ASN A 406 -2.33 17.62 -12.24
N ILE A 407 -2.82 17.76 -11.00
CA ILE A 407 -2.38 18.83 -10.09
C ILE A 407 -0.88 18.70 -9.79
N PHE A 408 -0.40 17.49 -9.48
CA PHE A 408 1.04 17.25 -9.30
C PHE A 408 1.84 17.48 -10.57
N LYS A 409 1.27 17.12 -11.73
CA LYS A 409 1.89 17.33 -13.03
C LYS A 409 2.11 18.81 -13.32
N GLU A 410 1.15 19.67 -12.99
CA GLU A 410 1.30 21.12 -13.14
C GLU A 410 2.48 21.68 -12.34
N PHE A 411 2.72 21.14 -11.14
CA PHE A 411 3.92 21.47 -10.38
C PHE A 411 5.19 20.95 -11.07
N LYS A 412 5.25 19.66 -11.41
CA LYS A 412 6.42 19.02 -12.02
C LYS A 412 6.81 19.64 -13.37
N ASP A 413 5.83 20.08 -14.15
CA ASP A 413 6.04 20.73 -15.45
C ASP A 413 6.61 22.16 -15.33
N ARG A 414 6.58 22.75 -14.14
CA ARG A 414 7.19 24.07 -13.86
C ARG A 414 8.61 24.00 -13.36
N LEU A 415 9.05 22.83 -12.91
CA LEU A 415 10.44 22.63 -12.57
C LEU A 415 11.28 22.75 -13.86
N PRO A 416 12.51 23.29 -13.77
CA PRO A 416 13.42 23.30 -14.91
C PRO A 416 13.60 21.90 -15.47
N SER A 417 13.47 21.78 -16.80
CA SER A 417 13.84 20.57 -17.53
C SER A 417 15.28 20.21 -17.25
N TYR A 418 15.53 18.91 -17.10
CA TYR A 418 16.90 18.41 -17.01
C TYR A 418 17.70 18.73 -18.27
N SER A 419 18.93 19.18 -18.07
CA SER A 419 19.95 19.39 -19.10
C SER A 419 20.65 18.07 -19.45
N LYS A 420 21.51 18.09 -20.48
CA LYS A 420 22.28 16.89 -20.84
C LYS A 420 23.23 16.52 -19.72
N GLU A 421 23.79 17.54 -19.08
CA GLU A 421 24.74 17.46 -17.98
C GLU A 421 24.11 16.84 -16.74
N ASP A 422 22.82 17.11 -16.48
CA ASP A 422 22.09 16.50 -15.37
C ASP A 422 21.96 14.98 -15.52
N PHE A 423 21.94 14.48 -16.77
CA PHE A 423 21.82 13.06 -17.09
C PHE A 423 23.16 12.35 -17.32
N LEU A 424 24.25 13.10 -17.55
CA LEU A 424 25.50 12.53 -18.03
C LEU A 424 26.28 11.89 -16.87
N TRP A 425 26.46 10.58 -16.93
CA TRP A 425 27.43 9.88 -16.08
C TRP A 425 28.68 9.53 -16.89
N GLU A 426 29.68 10.41 -16.85
CA GLU A 426 30.88 10.28 -17.67
C GLU A 426 31.62 8.97 -17.43
N GLY A 427 32.01 8.32 -18.54
CA GLY A 427 32.76 7.06 -18.50
C GLY A 427 31.90 5.81 -18.35
N VAL A 428 30.57 5.90 -18.32
CA VAL A 428 29.70 4.71 -18.39
C VAL A 428 28.81 4.79 -19.63
N GLU A 429 28.77 3.70 -20.39
CA GLU A 429 27.98 3.56 -21.61
C GLU A 429 27.05 2.35 -21.50
N LEU A 430 25.75 2.57 -21.63
CA LEU A 430 24.71 1.56 -21.73
C LEU A 430 24.48 1.25 -23.21
N GLU A 431 25.08 0.18 -23.69
CA GLU A 431 25.07 -0.20 -25.11
C GLU A 431 23.68 -0.70 -25.54
N THR A 432 23.08 -1.59 -24.75
CA THR A 432 21.77 -2.20 -25.01
C THR A 432 20.95 -2.42 -23.73
N ILE A 433 19.63 -2.43 -23.89
CA ILE A 433 18.66 -2.97 -22.93
C ILE A 433 17.71 -3.91 -23.68
N GLU A 434 17.72 -5.18 -23.30
CA GLU A 434 16.98 -6.25 -23.98
C GLU A 434 16.22 -7.09 -22.96
N ILE A 435 15.29 -7.90 -23.46
CA ILE A 435 14.59 -8.91 -22.66
C ILE A 435 15.19 -10.28 -22.95
N GLU A 436 15.61 -10.97 -21.89
CA GLU A 436 15.91 -12.40 -21.93
C GLU A 436 14.67 -13.18 -21.47
N GLY A 437 14.13 -14.02 -22.34
CA GLY A 437 12.83 -14.68 -22.16
C GLY A 437 11.74 -14.07 -23.05
N SER A 438 10.47 -14.19 -22.63
CA SER A 438 9.32 -13.65 -23.37
C SER A 438 8.45 -12.79 -22.45
N LEU A 439 8.02 -11.62 -22.96
CA LEU A 439 7.00 -10.80 -22.31
C LEU A 439 5.62 -11.37 -22.64
N GLU A 440 5.22 -12.42 -21.93
CA GLU A 440 3.95 -13.12 -22.16
C GLU A 440 3.11 -13.13 -20.90
N THR A 441 1.90 -12.60 -21.02
CA THR A 441 0.88 -12.59 -19.95
C THR A 441 -0.18 -13.66 -20.18
N PHE A 442 -0.81 -14.12 -19.11
CA PHE A 442 -1.89 -15.10 -19.11
C PHE A 442 -2.75 -14.94 -17.85
N PHE A 443 -3.92 -15.57 -17.82
CA PHE A 443 -4.73 -15.67 -16.60
C PHE A 443 -4.57 -17.06 -15.98
N GLU A 444 -4.50 -17.13 -14.66
CA GLU A 444 -4.49 -18.38 -13.90
C GLU A 444 -5.44 -18.30 -12.71
N ASP A 445 -5.92 -19.47 -12.28
CA ASP A 445 -6.76 -19.56 -11.08
C ASP A 445 -5.91 -19.38 -9.82
N PHE A 446 -6.39 -18.56 -8.90
CA PHE A 446 -5.84 -18.37 -7.57
C PHE A 446 -6.90 -18.65 -6.52
N GLU A 447 -6.51 -19.31 -5.44
CA GLU A 447 -7.39 -19.77 -4.39
C GLU A 447 -7.07 -19.08 -3.07
N PHE A 448 -8.10 -18.67 -2.34
CA PHE A 448 -7.95 -18.14 -0.98
C PHE A 448 -9.13 -18.57 -0.10
N SER A 449 -8.84 -18.69 1.20
CA SER A 449 -9.83 -19.07 2.20
C SER A 449 -10.80 -17.93 2.47
N ILE A 450 -12.09 -18.23 2.45
CA ILE A 450 -13.16 -17.33 2.91
C ILE A 450 -13.76 -17.82 4.22
N GLY A 451 -13.05 -18.67 4.96
CA GLY A 451 -13.50 -19.26 6.21
C GLY A 451 -13.79 -18.23 7.31
N ASN A 452 -13.10 -17.09 7.34
CA ASN A 452 -13.37 -16.01 8.30
C ASN A 452 -14.63 -15.19 7.98
N ALA A 453 -15.23 -15.35 6.78
CA ALA A 453 -16.47 -14.67 6.43
C ALA A 453 -17.69 -15.25 7.16
N VAL A 454 -17.66 -16.55 7.46
CA VAL A 454 -18.80 -17.29 8.00
C VAL A 454 -18.75 -17.38 9.51
N ASP A 455 -19.94 -17.30 10.13
CA ASP A 455 -20.07 -17.49 11.57
C ASP A 455 -19.84 -18.95 11.93
N ASP A 456 -19.26 -19.18 13.10
CA ASP A 456 -19.06 -20.50 13.68
C ASP A 456 -19.65 -20.58 15.10
N SER A 457 -19.61 -21.79 15.68
CA SER A 457 -19.95 -22.01 17.08
C SER A 457 -19.11 -23.16 17.62
N GLN A 458 -18.88 -23.20 18.94
CA GLN A 458 -18.03 -24.21 19.58
C GLN A 458 -18.47 -25.66 19.30
N ASN A 459 -19.75 -25.88 18.99
CA ASN A 459 -20.33 -27.21 18.78
C ASN A 459 -20.44 -27.61 17.30
N VAL A 460 -20.04 -26.74 16.37
CA VAL A 460 -20.14 -26.99 14.93
C VAL A 460 -18.77 -26.89 14.31
N ALA A 461 -18.29 -28.00 13.73
CA ALA A 461 -17.01 -28.05 13.05
C ALA A 461 -16.90 -26.97 11.96
N ASP A 462 -15.69 -26.46 11.76
CA ASP A 462 -15.40 -25.61 10.61
C ASP A 462 -15.47 -26.44 9.32
N VAL A 463 -15.97 -25.80 8.26
CA VAL A 463 -16.00 -26.37 6.91
C VAL A 463 -15.02 -25.60 6.04
N SER A 464 -14.32 -26.30 5.16
CA SER A 464 -13.41 -25.65 4.21
C SER A 464 -14.20 -24.86 3.18
N LEU A 465 -13.90 -23.57 3.06
CA LEU A 465 -14.57 -22.64 2.16
C LEU A 465 -13.50 -21.83 1.41
N THR A 466 -13.50 -21.97 0.09
CA THR A 466 -12.48 -21.39 -0.78
C THR A 466 -13.14 -20.56 -1.88
N ALA A 467 -12.64 -19.36 -2.12
CA ALA A 467 -12.92 -18.59 -3.33
C ALA A 467 -11.83 -18.84 -4.37
N VAL A 468 -12.22 -18.91 -5.65
CA VAL A 468 -11.32 -19.08 -6.80
C VAL A 468 -11.47 -17.87 -7.71
N VAL A 469 -10.38 -17.19 -8.02
CA VAL A 469 -10.39 -16.01 -8.89
C VAL A 469 -9.33 -16.15 -9.98
N LYS A 470 -9.68 -15.76 -11.21
CA LYS A 470 -8.75 -15.75 -12.34
C LYS A 470 -7.90 -14.48 -12.32
N ARG A 471 -6.65 -14.56 -11.91
CA ARG A 471 -5.75 -13.40 -11.80
C ARG A 471 -4.80 -13.33 -12.99
N LEU A 472 -4.46 -12.12 -13.43
CA LEU A 472 -3.44 -11.91 -14.45
C LEU A 472 -2.09 -12.38 -13.88
N ASN A 473 -1.24 -12.93 -14.75
CA ASN A 473 0.15 -13.28 -14.47
C ASN A 473 1.01 -13.12 -15.73
N HIS A 474 2.32 -13.27 -15.59
CA HIS A 474 3.27 -13.29 -16.69
C HIS A 474 4.30 -14.42 -16.55
N LYS A 475 4.92 -14.81 -17.66
CA LYS A 475 6.07 -15.72 -17.63
C LYS A 475 7.30 -15.02 -17.05
N PRO A 476 8.20 -15.75 -16.36
CA PRO A 476 9.48 -15.20 -15.94
C PRO A 476 10.29 -14.65 -17.12
N PHE A 477 10.92 -13.50 -16.92
CA PHE A 477 11.86 -12.88 -17.86
C PHE A 477 12.93 -12.11 -17.09
N SER A 478 14.01 -11.70 -17.76
CA SER A 478 15.05 -10.84 -17.19
C SER A 478 15.33 -9.62 -18.07
N PHE A 479 15.64 -8.49 -17.46
CA PHE A 479 16.23 -7.35 -18.12
C PHE A 479 17.72 -7.62 -18.32
N LYS A 480 18.20 -7.54 -19.56
CA LYS A 480 19.60 -7.74 -19.92
C LYS A 480 20.18 -6.43 -20.42
N MET A 481 21.16 -5.90 -19.70
CA MET A 481 21.88 -4.68 -20.06
C MET A 481 23.32 -4.99 -20.40
N GLN A 482 23.79 -4.48 -21.54
CA GLN A 482 25.22 -4.46 -21.87
C GLN A 482 25.78 -3.09 -21.52
N VAL A 483 26.76 -3.06 -20.62
CA VAL A 483 27.29 -1.82 -20.04
C VAL A 483 28.80 -1.81 -20.13
N ASN A 484 29.37 -0.75 -20.66
CA ASN A 484 30.81 -0.54 -20.67
C ASN A 484 31.21 0.56 -19.66
N ASN A 485 32.03 0.20 -18.68
CA ASN A 485 32.58 1.10 -17.68
C ASN A 485 34.03 1.49 -18.04
N ASN A 486 34.20 2.68 -18.59
CA ASN A 486 35.47 3.26 -19.01
C ASN A 486 36.16 4.11 -17.93
N LYS A 487 35.70 4.10 -16.67
CA LYS A 487 36.32 4.88 -15.57
C LYS A 487 37.66 4.31 -15.08
N GLY A 488 38.03 3.10 -15.52
CA GLY A 488 39.26 2.43 -15.10
C GLY A 488 39.23 1.86 -13.67
N ALA A 489 38.10 1.98 -12.97
CA ALA A 489 37.84 1.42 -11.64
C ALA A 489 36.38 0.93 -11.55
N ALA A 490 36.12 0.04 -10.58
CA ALA A 490 34.75 -0.40 -10.31
C ALA A 490 33.88 0.81 -9.90
N ALA A 491 32.62 0.79 -10.31
CA ALA A 491 31.67 1.85 -10.00
C ALA A 491 30.31 1.25 -9.65
N VAL A 492 29.63 1.84 -8.68
CA VAL A 492 28.26 1.45 -8.33
C VAL A 492 27.30 2.30 -9.15
N ALA A 493 26.41 1.65 -9.90
CA ALA A 493 25.35 2.30 -10.66
C ALA A 493 24.02 2.21 -9.91
N SER A 494 23.22 3.29 -9.97
CA SER A 494 21.79 3.24 -9.73
C SER A 494 21.09 2.99 -11.07
N ALA A 495 20.44 1.84 -11.23
CA ALA A 495 19.74 1.44 -12.44
C ALA A 495 18.24 1.68 -12.29
N ARG A 496 17.64 2.38 -13.26
CA ARG A 496 16.21 2.70 -13.30
C ARG A 496 15.63 2.16 -14.61
N ILE A 497 14.58 1.34 -14.52
CA ILE A 497 13.96 0.71 -15.68
C ILE A 497 12.50 1.15 -15.75
N TYR A 498 12.08 1.64 -16.92
CA TYR A 498 10.69 2.03 -17.20
C TYR A 498 10.16 1.34 -18.45
N MET A 499 8.85 1.13 -18.49
CA MET A 499 8.14 0.66 -19.69
C MET A 499 7.02 1.63 -20.03
N CYS A 500 7.03 2.18 -21.24
CA CYS A 500 6.12 3.23 -21.66
C CYS A 500 5.24 2.77 -22.84
N PRO A 501 3.93 3.00 -22.82
CA PRO A 501 3.09 2.78 -23.99
C PRO A 501 3.61 3.57 -25.19
N ARG A 502 3.76 2.91 -26.35
CA ARG A 502 4.27 3.59 -27.55
C ARG A 502 3.18 4.37 -28.28
N ARG A 503 1.94 3.88 -28.24
CA ARG A 503 0.81 4.39 -29.02
C ARG A 503 -0.44 4.55 -28.15
N ASP A 504 -1.26 5.53 -28.51
CA ASP A 504 -2.59 5.69 -27.94
C ASP A 504 -3.58 4.65 -28.52
N ALA A 505 -4.83 4.70 -28.07
CA ALA A 505 -5.88 3.79 -28.53
C ALA A 505 -6.25 3.97 -30.01
N ASN A 506 -5.87 5.09 -30.64
CA ASN A 506 -6.05 5.36 -32.07
C ASN A 506 -4.84 4.92 -32.91
N GLY A 507 -3.81 4.34 -32.29
CA GLY A 507 -2.57 3.92 -32.95
C GLY A 507 -1.59 5.06 -33.23
N VAL A 508 -1.84 6.26 -32.70
CA VAL A 508 -0.95 7.42 -32.84
C VAL A 508 0.21 7.27 -31.87
N ALA A 509 1.45 7.39 -32.36
CA ALA A 509 2.63 7.31 -31.50
C ALA A 509 2.68 8.52 -30.56
N PHE A 510 2.91 8.27 -29.27
CA PHE A 510 3.06 9.34 -28.30
C PHE A 510 4.32 10.17 -28.58
N HIS A 511 4.20 11.49 -28.47
CA HIS A 511 5.36 12.35 -28.35
C HIS A 511 6.10 12.03 -27.05
N PRO A 512 7.43 11.93 -27.01
CA PRO A 512 8.16 11.50 -25.81
C PRO A 512 7.82 12.31 -24.54
N ASN A 513 7.67 13.63 -24.67
CA ASN A 513 7.31 14.49 -23.52
C ASN A 513 5.90 14.24 -22.98
N SER A 514 4.92 13.88 -23.82
CA SER A 514 3.57 13.55 -23.33
C SER A 514 3.50 12.09 -22.87
N GLY A 515 4.21 11.19 -23.55
CA GLY A 515 4.25 9.76 -23.25
C GLY A 515 4.96 9.43 -21.93
N ARG A 516 5.94 10.25 -21.50
CA ARG A 516 6.68 10.03 -20.23
C ARG A 516 5.77 9.87 -19.01
N TRP A 517 4.63 10.57 -19.00
CA TRP A 517 3.69 10.58 -17.88
C TRP A 517 2.82 9.32 -17.82
N GLY A 518 2.86 8.48 -18.86
CA GLY A 518 2.24 7.15 -18.89
C GLY A 518 3.25 6.01 -18.72
N CYS A 519 4.51 6.31 -18.40
CA CYS A 519 5.53 5.29 -18.18
C CYS A 519 5.36 4.62 -16.82
N ILE A 520 5.51 3.29 -16.82
CA ILE A 520 5.42 2.46 -15.63
C ILE A 520 6.85 2.17 -15.14
N GLU A 521 7.13 2.41 -13.86
CA GLU A 521 8.39 1.99 -13.23
C GLU A 521 8.41 0.46 -13.14
N MET A 522 9.44 -0.14 -13.73
CA MET A 522 9.60 -1.59 -13.80
C MET A 522 10.59 -2.12 -12.78
N ASP A 523 11.66 -1.36 -12.50
CA ASP A 523 12.64 -1.69 -11.48
C ASP A 523 13.52 -0.48 -11.12
N LYS A 524 14.08 -0.51 -9.91
CA LYS A 524 15.09 0.45 -9.44
C LYS A 524 16.03 -0.24 -8.46
N PHE A 525 17.32 -0.36 -8.79
CA PHE A 525 18.27 -1.12 -7.98
C PHE A 525 19.71 -0.60 -8.13
N TYR A 526 20.57 -0.95 -7.17
CA TYR A 526 22.00 -0.67 -7.26
C TYR A 526 22.76 -1.88 -7.82
N VAL A 527 23.76 -1.65 -8.65
CA VAL A 527 24.60 -2.70 -9.22
C VAL A 527 26.05 -2.25 -9.32
N GLU A 528 26.98 -3.14 -8.98
CA GLU A 528 28.42 -2.89 -9.17
C GLU A 528 28.82 -3.22 -10.62
N LEU A 529 29.55 -2.30 -11.25
CA LEU A 529 30.09 -2.41 -12.60
C LEU A 529 31.61 -2.50 -12.53
N ALA A 530 32.18 -3.63 -12.96
CA ALA A 530 33.62 -3.80 -13.11
C ALA A 530 34.16 -2.91 -14.25
N PRO A 531 35.45 -2.53 -14.27
CA PRO A 531 36.05 -1.85 -15.41
C PRO A 531 35.90 -2.65 -16.71
N GLY A 532 35.55 -1.98 -17.81
CA GLY A 532 35.31 -2.58 -19.12
C GLY A 532 33.87 -3.08 -19.32
N ALA A 533 33.71 -4.12 -20.13
CA ALA A 533 32.40 -4.66 -20.49
C ALA A 533 31.76 -5.47 -19.37
N ASN A 534 30.49 -5.20 -19.08
CA ASN A 534 29.64 -5.87 -18.10
C ASN A 534 28.34 -6.32 -18.77
N THR A 535 27.86 -7.49 -18.39
CA THR A 535 26.50 -7.95 -18.72
C THR A 535 25.71 -8.02 -17.42
N VAL A 536 24.74 -7.13 -17.25
CA VAL A 536 23.84 -7.12 -16.09
C VAL A 536 22.57 -7.88 -16.47
N ILE A 537 22.27 -8.97 -15.75
CA ILE A 537 21.04 -9.75 -15.90
C ILE A 537 20.22 -9.55 -14.62
N ARG A 538 19.07 -8.90 -14.76
CA ARG A 538 18.15 -8.59 -13.67
C ARG A 538 16.83 -9.34 -13.85
N PRO A 539 16.60 -10.44 -13.10
CA PRO A 539 15.32 -11.14 -13.11
C PRO A 539 14.17 -10.22 -12.68
N ALA A 540 13.05 -10.28 -13.41
CA ALA A 540 11.86 -9.48 -13.12
C ALA A 540 11.26 -9.76 -11.73
N GLU A 541 11.45 -10.98 -11.20
CA GLU A 541 11.07 -11.38 -9.83
C GLU A 541 11.80 -10.61 -8.73
N LYS A 542 12.96 -10.02 -9.03
CA LYS A 542 13.73 -9.18 -8.09
C LYS A 542 13.31 -7.71 -8.14
N SER A 543 12.33 -7.35 -8.97
CA SER A 543 11.90 -5.96 -9.12
C SER A 543 11.54 -5.34 -7.78
N THR A 544 12.12 -4.17 -7.50
CA THR A 544 11.87 -3.40 -6.26
C THR A 544 10.55 -2.60 -6.33
N VAL A 545 9.75 -2.82 -7.38
CA VAL A 545 8.38 -2.33 -7.54
C VAL A 545 7.37 -3.35 -7.02
N THR A 546 7.73 -4.63 -7.00
CA THR A 546 6.77 -5.72 -6.81
C THR A 546 7.04 -6.59 -5.59
N ILE A 547 6.00 -7.29 -5.14
CA ILE A 547 6.11 -8.35 -4.12
C ILE A 547 5.49 -9.65 -4.64
N PRO A 548 5.94 -10.82 -4.16
CA PRO A 548 5.25 -12.08 -4.44
C PRO A 548 3.83 -12.09 -3.85
N ASP A 549 3.02 -13.08 -4.24
CA ASP A 549 1.74 -13.31 -3.56
C ASP A 549 1.98 -13.65 -2.08
N ILE A 550 1.13 -13.11 -1.21
CA ILE A 550 1.22 -13.34 0.23
C ILE A 550 0.77 -14.79 0.52
N PRO A 551 1.52 -15.56 1.34
CA PRO A 551 1.12 -16.90 1.72
C PRO A 551 -0.27 -16.94 2.35
N SER A 552 -0.99 -18.04 2.16
CA SER A 552 -2.29 -18.22 2.81
C SER A 552 -2.14 -18.23 4.34
N PHE A 553 -3.16 -17.76 5.03
CA PHE A 553 -3.22 -17.71 6.47
C PHE A 553 -3.12 -19.10 7.10
N ASP A 554 -3.65 -20.14 6.45
CA ASP A 554 -3.47 -21.52 6.88
C ASP A 554 -2.01 -21.98 6.79
N PHE A 555 -1.31 -21.65 5.69
CA PHE A 555 0.13 -21.92 5.56
C PHE A 555 0.95 -21.16 6.60
N MET A 556 0.62 -19.89 6.85
CA MET A 556 1.30 -19.09 7.87
C MET A 556 1.12 -19.68 9.27
N LYS A 557 -0.09 -20.13 9.63
CA LYS A 557 -0.35 -20.82 10.91
C LYS A 557 0.47 -22.11 11.02
N GLU A 558 0.45 -22.96 9.99
CA GLU A 558 1.21 -24.22 9.98
C GLU A 558 2.72 -23.98 10.18
N LYS A 559 3.31 -23.05 9.41
CA LYS A 559 4.73 -22.68 9.53
C LYS A 559 5.07 -22.13 10.92
N THR A 560 4.19 -21.29 11.45
CA THR A 560 4.37 -20.69 12.77
C THR A 560 4.33 -21.75 13.87
N ASP A 561 3.32 -22.61 13.88
CA ASP A 561 3.15 -23.65 14.89
C ASP A 561 4.31 -24.66 14.85
N ALA A 562 4.79 -25.01 13.65
CA ALA A 562 5.96 -25.85 13.47
C ALA A 562 7.24 -25.18 14.03
N ALA A 563 7.43 -23.88 13.78
CA ALA A 563 8.58 -23.12 14.29
C ALA A 563 8.54 -23.00 15.82
N VAL A 564 7.38 -22.73 16.42
CA VAL A 564 7.19 -22.70 17.88
C VAL A 564 7.48 -24.08 18.48
N ALA A 565 6.93 -25.16 17.91
CA ALA A 565 7.18 -26.51 18.40
C ALA A 565 8.65 -26.94 18.31
N ALA A 566 9.38 -26.43 17.31
CA ALA A 566 10.81 -26.66 17.14
C ALA A 566 11.70 -25.76 18.03
N GLY A 567 11.13 -24.77 18.73
CA GLY A 567 11.89 -23.78 19.48
C GLY A 567 12.79 -22.92 18.57
N ALA A 568 12.34 -22.65 17.35
CA ALA A 568 13.08 -21.85 16.38
C ALA A 568 13.01 -20.34 16.70
N ASP A 569 14.04 -19.60 16.28
CA ASP A 569 14.08 -18.13 16.41
C ASP A 569 13.34 -17.39 15.28
N ALA A 570 13.04 -18.09 14.17
CA ALA A 570 12.40 -17.57 12.98
C ALA A 570 11.31 -18.52 12.46
N THR A 571 10.33 -17.97 11.76
CA THR A 571 9.19 -18.69 11.18
C THR A 571 9.48 -19.23 9.78
N GLY A 572 10.45 -18.66 9.07
CA GLY A 572 10.66 -18.88 7.63
C GLY A 572 9.67 -18.11 6.76
N LEU A 573 8.90 -17.19 7.32
CA LEU A 573 7.99 -16.30 6.60
C LEU A 573 8.61 -14.91 6.36
N GLU A 574 9.80 -14.64 6.89
CA GLU A 574 10.38 -13.29 6.99
C GLU A 574 10.55 -12.59 5.63
N GLU A 575 10.70 -13.36 4.55
CA GLU A 575 10.73 -12.83 3.17
C GLU A 575 9.41 -12.15 2.75
N PHE A 576 8.30 -12.49 3.40
CA PHE A 576 6.96 -11.91 3.16
C PHE A 576 6.63 -10.76 4.13
N GLY A 577 7.59 -10.27 4.91
CA GLY A 577 7.37 -9.25 5.96
C GLY A 577 6.77 -7.91 5.47
N ARG A 578 6.70 -7.70 4.16
CA ARG A 578 6.04 -6.55 3.53
C ARG A 578 4.89 -7.00 2.63
N SER A 579 3.80 -6.24 2.72
CA SER A 579 2.60 -6.42 1.87
C SER A 579 2.34 -5.21 0.97
N CYS A 580 3.15 -4.15 1.08
CA CYS A 580 3.14 -3.04 0.12
C CYS A 580 4.05 -3.39 -1.05
N GLY A 581 3.50 -3.31 -2.27
CA GLY A 581 4.20 -3.48 -3.54
C GLY A 581 3.21 -3.98 -4.57
N ILE A 582 3.39 -3.62 -5.85
CA ILE A 582 2.53 -4.17 -6.90
C ILE A 582 2.68 -5.70 -6.90
N PRO A 583 1.61 -6.50 -6.97
CA PRO A 583 1.78 -7.96 -7.07
C PRO A 583 2.67 -8.30 -8.28
N ASN A 584 3.67 -9.16 -8.12
CA ASN A 584 4.63 -9.46 -9.20
C ASN A 584 3.93 -9.93 -10.48
N ARG A 585 2.86 -10.73 -10.32
CA ARG A 585 1.97 -11.16 -11.40
C ARG A 585 1.34 -10.02 -12.23
N LEU A 586 1.29 -8.80 -11.68
CA LEU A 586 0.81 -7.58 -12.34
C LEU A 586 1.97 -6.67 -12.80
N LEU A 587 3.23 -7.12 -12.79
CA LEU A 587 4.37 -6.32 -13.22
C LEU A 587 4.19 -5.80 -14.66
N LEU A 588 3.76 -6.67 -15.58
CA LEU A 588 3.43 -6.30 -16.94
C LEU A 588 1.94 -5.95 -17.06
N PRO A 589 1.56 -4.97 -17.89
CA PRO A 589 0.17 -4.85 -18.30
C PRO A 589 -0.25 -6.08 -19.09
N LYS A 590 -1.55 -6.40 -19.13
CA LYS A 590 -2.05 -7.46 -20.02
C LYS A 590 -1.57 -7.19 -21.44
N GLY A 591 -0.97 -8.17 -22.11
CA GLY A 591 -0.56 -8.02 -23.49
C GLY A 591 -1.72 -8.02 -24.48
N LYS A 592 -1.40 -8.02 -25.78
CA LYS A 592 -2.33 -8.36 -26.87
C LYS A 592 -1.86 -9.62 -27.58
N GLU A 593 -2.75 -10.33 -28.25
CA GLU A 593 -2.36 -11.50 -29.06
C GLU A 593 -1.32 -11.13 -30.14
N ASN A 594 -1.47 -9.93 -30.73
CA ASN A 594 -0.54 -9.38 -31.71
C ASN A 594 0.60 -8.53 -31.08
N GLY A 595 0.70 -8.48 -29.76
CA GLY A 595 1.67 -7.68 -29.02
C GLY A 595 1.20 -6.26 -28.73
N LEU A 596 1.31 -5.86 -27.46
CA LEU A 596 1.21 -4.46 -27.04
C LEU A 596 2.58 -3.81 -27.19
N GLU A 597 2.69 -2.86 -28.12
CA GLU A 597 3.95 -2.15 -28.41
C GLU A 597 4.31 -1.18 -27.27
N MET A 598 5.45 -1.43 -26.62
CA MET A 598 5.96 -0.64 -25.51
C MET A 598 7.41 -0.22 -25.78
N VAL A 599 7.82 0.92 -25.21
CA VAL A 599 9.22 1.34 -25.16
C VAL A 599 9.78 0.95 -23.80
N LEU A 600 10.74 0.03 -23.80
CA LEU A 600 11.55 -0.30 -22.63
C LEU A 600 12.70 0.71 -22.54
N MET A 601 12.94 1.23 -21.35
CA MET A 601 13.93 2.24 -21.06
C MET A 601 14.78 1.79 -19.89
N ALA A 602 16.09 1.99 -19.98
CA ALA A 602 17.00 1.87 -18.86
C ALA A 602 17.89 3.10 -18.76
N PHE A 603 18.14 3.52 -17.53
CA PHE A 603 18.99 4.64 -17.20
C PHE A 603 19.93 4.27 -16.05
N LEU A 604 21.22 4.49 -16.25
CA LEU A 604 22.26 4.23 -15.25
C LEU A 604 22.86 5.54 -14.78
N GLU A 605 22.91 5.75 -13.47
CA GLU A 605 23.58 6.91 -12.86
C GLU A 605 24.56 6.50 -11.76
N ASP A 606 25.32 7.47 -11.26
CA ASP A 606 26.25 7.28 -10.16
C ASP A 606 25.50 6.92 -8.86
N GLY A 607 25.59 5.65 -8.45
CA GLY A 607 24.90 5.16 -7.27
C GLY A 607 25.36 5.85 -5.98
N GLU A 608 26.65 6.18 -5.87
CA GLU A 608 27.19 6.89 -4.71
C GLU A 608 26.73 8.35 -4.66
N ALA A 609 26.51 8.98 -5.83
CA ALA A 609 25.89 10.28 -5.88
C ALA A 609 24.38 10.21 -5.58
N ASP A 610 23.69 9.17 -6.03
CA ASP A 610 22.23 9.03 -5.93
C ASP A 610 21.74 8.54 -4.57
N LYS A 611 22.57 7.86 -3.78
CA LYS A 611 22.14 7.35 -2.48
C LYS A 611 21.73 8.46 -1.51
N ALA A 612 20.79 8.15 -0.63
CA ALA A 612 20.42 9.03 0.45
C ALA A 612 21.58 9.31 1.41
N ASP A 613 21.55 10.46 2.07
CA ASP A 613 22.54 10.81 3.09
C ASP A 613 22.53 9.77 4.22
N ASP A 614 23.70 9.35 4.66
CA ASP A 614 23.93 8.30 5.68
C ASP A 614 23.43 6.90 5.29
N PHE A 615 23.13 6.69 4.00
CA PHE A 615 22.82 5.37 3.46
C PHE A 615 24.08 4.64 2.99
N THR A 616 24.19 3.36 3.35
CA THR A 616 25.23 2.46 2.84
C THR A 616 24.60 1.57 1.79
N ILE A 617 25.09 1.67 0.55
CA ILE A 617 24.64 0.79 -0.53
C ILE A 617 25.10 -0.63 -0.22
N ASP A 618 24.16 -1.57 -0.24
CA ASP A 618 24.43 -3.00 -0.35
C ASP A 618 23.82 -3.50 -1.66
N VAL A 619 24.67 -3.74 -2.65
CA VAL A 619 24.25 -4.22 -3.99
C VAL A 619 23.66 -5.64 -3.97
N ASN A 620 23.76 -6.36 -2.84
CA ASN A 620 23.15 -7.67 -2.67
C ASN A 620 21.82 -7.61 -1.92
N SER A 621 21.42 -6.43 -1.45
CA SER A 621 20.17 -6.19 -0.74
C SER A 621 19.16 -5.50 -1.64
N GLU A 622 17.94 -6.03 -1.64
CA GLU A 622 16.79 -5.35 -2.28
C GLU A 622 16.08 -4.41 -1.30
N PHE A 623 16.68 -4.13 -0.14
CA PHE A 623 16.16 -3.25 0.92
C PHE A 623 14.70 -3.54 1.31
N GLY A 624 14.36 -4.82 1.39
CA GLY A 624 12.99 -5.29 1.66
C GLY A 624 12.12 -5.45 0.41
N GLY A 625 12.71 -5.44 -0.78
CA GLY A 625 12.12 -5.90 -2.05
C GLY A 625 11.12 -4.95 -2.71
N THR A 626 10.82 -3.78 -2.14
CA THR A 626 9.73 -2.93 -2.64
C THR A 626 9.95 -1.42 -2.42
N HIS A 627 11.22 -1.00 -2.34
CA HIS A 627 11.55 0.39 -2.02
C HIS A 627 11.22 1.40 -3.13
N ALA A 628 10.90 0.97 -4.35
CA ALA A 628 10.61 1.88 -5.45
C ALA A 628 9.32 2.68 -5.22
N HIS A 629 8.27 2.02 -4.73
CA HIS A 629 6.95 2.63 -4.46
C HIS A 629 6.63 2.73 -2.97
N CYS A 630 7.21 1.86 -2.14
CA CYS A 630 6.86 1.73 -0.73
C CYS A 630 8.01 2.13 0.21
N GLY A 631 9.09 2.75 -0.30
CA GLY A 631 10.24 3.18 0.50
C GLY A 631 10.79 2.09 1.44
N ILE A 632 11.38 2.48 2.57
CA ILE A 632 11.88 1.56 3.59
C ILE A 632 11.30 1.99 4.95
N ARG A 633 10.63 1.07 5.66
CA ARG A 633 10.00 1.39 6.96
C ARG A 633 11.03 1.93 7.96
N GLY A 634 10.77 3.12 8.50
CA GLY A 634 11.60 3.77 9.51
C GLY A 634 13.00 4.20 9.03
N GLN A 635 13.26 4.20 7.72
CA GLN A 635 14.52 4.62 7.13
C GLN A 635 14.26 5.60 5.99
N LYS A 636 15.31 6.31 5.57
CA LYS A 636 15.23 7.18 4.39
C LYS A 636 14.96 6.37 3.12
N VAL A 637 14.26 6.95 2.16
CA VAL A 637 14.16 6.40 0.81
C VAL A 637 15.60 6.30 0.27
N PRO A 638 16.05 5.13 -0.22
CA PRO A 638 17.47 4.86 -0.44
C PRO A 638 18.08 5.71 -1.56
N ASP A 639 17.25 6.24 -2.44
CA ASP A 639 17.60 7.07 -3.58
C ASP A 639 17.11 8.51 -3.36
N LYS A 640 18.01 9.49 -3.44
CA LYS A 640 17.73 10.91 -3.20
C LYS A 640 17.12 11.62 -4.40
N ARG A 641 17.17 11.03 -5.61
CA ARG A 641 16.54 11.62 -6.80
C ARG A 641 15.03 11.69 -6.62
N ALA A 642 14.40 12.63 -7.32
CA ALA A 642 12.95 12.76 -7.36
C ALA A 642 12.30 11.44 -7.82
N LEU A 643 11.16 11.07 -7.21
CA LEU A 643 10.42 9.91 -7.68
C LEU A 643 9.91 10.14 -9.10
N GLY A 644 10.12 9.14 -9.95
CA GLY A 644 9.90 9.22 -11.39
C GLY A 644 11.06 9.75 -12.21
N TYR A 645 12.17 10.14 -11.59
CA TYR A 645 13.38 10.52 -12.33
C TYR A 645 13.85 9.39 -13.26
N PRO A 646 14.29 9.68 -14.50
CA PRO A 646 14.44 11.01 -15.13
C PRO A 646 13.20 11.52 -15.91
N LEU A 647 12.04 10.90 -15.73
CA LEU A 647 10.81 11.15 -16.50
C LEU A 647 9.79 12.05 -15.79
N ASP A 648 10.07 12.46 -14.54
CA ASP A 648 9.15 13.25 -13.72
C ASP A 648 8.99 14.69 -14.23
N ARG A 649 9.98 15.25 -14.92
CA ARG A 649 9.94 16.62 -15.46
C ARG A 649 9.71 16.68 -16.96
N SER A 650 9.29 17.86 -17.44
CA SER A 650 9.14 18.12 -18.88
C SER A 650 10.46 17.94 -19.62
N ILE A 651 10.44 17.21 -20.74
CA ILE A 651 11.58 16.97 -21.62
C ILE A 651 11.40 17.84 -22.86
N THR A 652 12.15 18.94 -22.96
CA THR A 652 12.04 19.93 -24.04
C THR A 652 12.75 19.49 -25.32
N ASP A 653 13.88 18.79 -25.22
CA ASP A 653 14.59 18.23 -26.37
C ASP A 653 14.91 16.75 -26.18
N PHE A 654 14.02 15.87 -26.62
CA PHE A 654 14.25 14.42 -26.50
C PHE A 654 15.48 13.93 -27.28
N ARG A 655 16.02 14.68 -28.25
CA ARG A 655 17.24 14.28 -28.96
C ARG A 655 18.46 14.26 -28.03
N MET A 656 18.41 14.98 -26.91
CA MET A 656 19.46 14.97 -25.91
C MET A 656 19.66 13.57 -25.31
N THR A 657 18.58 12.79 -25.14
CA THR A 657 18.66 11.46 -24.52
C THR A 657 19.40 10.47 -25.42
N ALA A 658 19.34 10.65 -26.75
CA ALA A 658 20.15 9.89 -27.70
C ALA A 658 21.65 10.19 -27.61
N ALA A 659 22.04 11.33 -27.02
CA ALA A 659 23.42 11.73 -26.81
C ALA A 659 23.93 11.47 -25.38
N VAL A 660 23.11 10.87 -24.51
CA VAL A 660 23.47 10.46 -23.16
C VAL A 660 23.87 8.97 -23.20
N PRO A 661 25.15 8.62 -23.03
CA PRO A 661 25.65 7.26 -23.23
C PRO A 661 25.10 6.27 -22.19
N ASN A 662 24.77 6.75 -20.99
CA ASN A 662 24.22 5.96 -19.88
C ASN A 662 22.67 5.82 -19.92
N PHE A 663 22.05 6.13 -21.07
CA PHE A 663 20.61 5.99 -21.32
C PHE A 663 20.37 5.14 -22.57
N LYS A 664 19.44 4.18 -22.49
CA LYS A 664 19.07 3.37 -23.65
C LYS A 664 17.59 3.01 -23.65
N THR A 665 17.05 2.91 -24.86
CA THR A 665 15.68 2.41 -25.09
C THR A 665 15.69 1.26 -26.08
N SER A 666 14.73 0.35 -25.93
CA SER A 666 14.40 -0.68 -26.92
C SER A 666 12.89 -0.77 -27.12
N LEU A 667 12.47 -1.21 -28.30
CA LEU A 667 11.07 -1.50 -28.58
C LEU A 667 10.78 -2.94 -28.19
N VAL A 668 9.75 -3.16 -27.38
CA VAL A 668 9.33 -4.49 -26.92
C VAL A 668 7.84 -4.67 -27.15
N ASN A 669 7.40 -5.92 -27.26
CA ASN A 669 5.99 -6.26 -27.38
C ASN A 669 5.57 -7.16 -26.22
N VAL A 670 4.49 -6.80 -25.54
CA VAL A 670 3.88 -7.65 -24.50
C VAL A 670 2.76 -8.46 -25.12
N TYR A 671 2.92 -9.78 -25.15
CA TYR A 671 1.95 -10.70 -25.70
C TYR A 671 0.99 -11.20 -24.62
N HIS A 672 -0.24 -11.54 -25.01
CA HIS A 672 -1.18 -12.23 -24.14
C HIS A 672 -1.57 -13.55 -24.76
N LYS A 673 -1.48 -14.62 -23.97
CA LYS A 673 -2.03 -15.93 -24.32
C LYS A 673 -3.45 -16.00 -23.75
N PRO A 674 -4.49 -15.98 -24.59
CA PRO A 674 -5.87 -16.18 -24.12
C PRO A 674 -5.98 -17.53 -23.41
N SER A 675 -6.92 -17.62 -22.47
CA SER A 675 -7.32 -18.94 -21.95
C SER A 675 -7.95 -19.73 -23.10
N ASP A 676 -7.52 -20.99 -23.28
CA ASP A 676 -8.20 -21.94 -24.17
C ASP A 676 -9.66 -22.20 -23.71
#